data_AF-A0A9D5GWS1-F1
#
_entry.id   AF-A0A9D5GWS1-F1
#
_cell.length_a   1.000
_cell.length_b   1.000
_cell.length_c   1.000
_cell.angle_alpha   90.00
_cell.angle_beta   90.00
_cell.angle_gamma   90.00
#
_symmetry.space_group_name_H-M   'P 1'
#
loop_
_entity.id
_entity.type
_entity.pdbx_description
1 polymer ?
#
loop_
_entity_poly.entity_id
_entity_poly.type
_entity_poly.pdbx_seq_one_letter_code
_entity_poly.pdbx_strand_id
1 'polypeptide(L)'
;MESSKRNIYSFKFKDPDLRSLRSLISQMHPVYRINFGKNYGNLLSILNQQVDHTALITLAQFYDLPLRCFTFQDFQLAPTLEEFERLIRIPMKDKSLFEGTDESFPLEDIASALHMDEKEAKDNLETKGNTKGFSLSFLLERAHTLLKAESWDACYSAIALAIYGIILFPNMDGFIDMTAICVFLTRNPVPTLLADVYYHISHRYTKKKGLIACCAPLLYQWFLEHLPKTDLSWYSKEYINADIIFSCGDFPNLPLIGTQGCVNANPVLSLRQLGYPMEGPPEANSLEAFLLLDFGAENPSLFQRIKEAWKNVNRKGKAELGRANGITKEPYFQWVKERVQIIKMPFVIRTPIPLPEPKLTHVPIEEMEELKATMAKLEKENEELQTKLQQTINEKNNMKWELERKEAQLQAHVEKFNKEEHKRKKIKVGLEQADHCLDTLKGQLRQAQNECQDNERWWHLATKENKIIRDTLGAQIKELTNSVRQAKAEVDQERRLKKIATEASRVSPMVWEEKCREVRDARESVSYWKNQLESLRQDNSIWLKERDYVIEDYESFKKTIDFLQGDRDKFRAKLDGLVGFCNWAAKDLPWRLRDAVEELKEDSTPPAIINFVLLCKGLLKRFNEELEELQARKPAV
;
A
#
# COMPACT_ATOMS: atom_id res chain seq x y z
N MET A 1 -3.64 -0.81 -82.11
CA MET A 1 -3.15 -2.03 -81.42
C MET A 1 -3.89 -2.12 -80.10
N GLU A 2 -4.80 -3.09 -79.95
CA GLU A 2 -5.45 -3.33 -78.66
C GLU A 2 -4.38 -3.73 -77.64
N SER A 3 -4.16 -2.85 -76.66
CA SER A 3 -3.25 -3.08 -75.54
C SER A 3 -3.65 -4.38 -74.84
N SER A 4 -2.76 -5.39 -74.89
CA SER A 4 -2.98 -6.67 -74.22
C SER A 4 -3.05 -6.44 -72.72
N LYS A 5 -4.24 -6.58 -72.14
CA LYS A 5 -4.46 -6.48 -70.68
C LYS A 5 -3.76 -7.61 -69.96
N ARG A 6 -3.35 -7.37 -68.72
CA ARG A 6 -2.78 -8.38 -67.82
C ARG A 6 -3.82 -9.49 -67.56
N ASN A 7 -3.38 -10.74 -67.65
CA ASN A 7 -4.21 -11.90 -67.30
C ASN A 7 -4.58 -11.88 -65.81
N ILE A 8 -5.81 -12.30 -65.51
CA ILE A 8 -6.28 -12.49 -64.13
C ILE A 8 -5.55 -13.69 -63.52
N TYR A 9 -5.09 -13.54 -62.28
CA TYR A 9 -4.39 -14.58 -61.54
C TYR A 9 -5.31 -15.33 -60.60
N SER A 10 -5.05 -16.62 -60.42
CA SER A 10 -5.87 -17.51 -59.58
C SER A 10 -5.39 -17.47 -58.13
N PHE A 11 -5.89 -16.50 -57.38
CA PHE A 11 -5.61 -16.36 -55.95
C PHE A 11 -6.72 -16.95 -55.09
N LYS A 12 -6.34 -17.42 -53.90
CA LYS A 12 -7.25 -17.76 -52.80
C LYS A 12 -6.71 -17.13 -51.53
N PHE A 13 -7.58 -16.77 -50.60
CA PHE A 13 -7.17 -16.37 -49.25
C PHE A 13 -7.39 -17.54 -48.30
N LYS A 14 -6.55 -17.67 -47.29
CA LYS A 14 -6.75 -18.64 -46.21
C LYS A 14 -8.05 -18.30 -45.46
N ASP A 15 -8.88 -19.30 -45.25
CA ASP A 15 -10.14 -19.19 -44.50
C ASP A 15 -10.14 -20.26 -43.39
N PRO A 16 -9.67 -19.90 -42.17
CA PRO A 16 -9.58 -20.82 -41.05
C PRO A 16 -10.96 -21.12 -40.45
N ASP A 17 -11.15 -22.31 -39.85
CA ASP A 17 -12.39 -22.62 -39.10
C ASP A 17 -12.41 -21.89 -37.75
N LEU A 18 -13.30 -20.91 -37.62
CA LEU A 18 -13.43 -20.05 -36.44
C LEU A 18 -14.59 -20.44 -35.51
N ARG A 19 -15.34 -21.51 -35.81
CA ARG A 19 -16.58 -21.86 -35.09
C ARG A 19 -16.34 -22.07 -33.59
N SER A 20 -15.35 -22.87 -33.22
CA SER A 20 -15.05 -23.19 -31.82
C SER A 20 -14.58 -21.97 -31.04
N LEU A 21 -13.75 -21.12 -31.65
CA LEU A 21 -13.24 -19.90 -31.03
C LEU A 21 -14.36 -18.86 -30.83
N ARG A 22 -15.24 -18.68 -31.83
CA ARG A 22 -16.42 -17.82 -31.71
C ARG A 22 -17.40 -18.33 -30.66
N SER A 23 -17.59 -19.64 -30.55
CA SER A 23 -18.41 -20.27 -29.51
C SER A 23 -17.87 -20.04 -28.10
N LEU A 24 -16.56 -20.11 -27.90
CA LEU A 24 -15.94 -19.78 -26.61
C LEU A 24 -16.18 -18.30 -26.24
N ILE A 25 -15.97 -17.38 -27.17
CA ILE A 25 -16.12 -15.95 -26.91
C ILE A 25 -17.59 -15.55 -26.70
N SER A 26 -18.53 -16.25 -27.33
CA SER A 26 -19.96 -16.00 -27.12
C SER A 26 -20.43 -16.34 -25.71
N GLN A 27 -19.77 -17.29 -25.03
CA GLN A 27 -20.02 -17.65 -23.63
C GLN A 27 -19.51 -16.58 -22.64
N MET A 28 -18.56 -15.73 -23.05
CA MET A 28 -18.04 -14.66 -22.20
C MET A 28 -19.07 -13.54 -22.03
N HIS A 29 -19.31 -13.12 -20.79
CA HIS A 29 -20.13 -11.95 -20.47
C HIS A 29 -19.59 -10.67 -21.15
N PRO A 30 -20.44 -9.71 -21.58
CA PRO A 30 -19.99 -8.51 -22.32
C PRO A 30 -18.89 -7.70 -21.64
N VAL A 31 -18.92 -7.59 -20.31
CA VAL A 31 -17.89 -6.89 -19.51
C VAL A 31 -16.49 -7.50 -19.74
N TYR A 32 -16.39 -8.83 -19.84
CA TYR A 32 -15.12 -9.51 -20.06
C TYR A 32 -14.58 -9.33 -21.48
N ARG A 33 -15.46 -9.17 -22.47
CA ARG A 33 -15.05 -8.83 -23.83
C ARG A 33 -14.46 -7.41 -23.90
N ILE A 34 -15.02 -6.48 -23.12
CA ILE A 34 -14.47 -5.13 -22.97
C ILE A 34 -13.09 -5.18 -22.31
N ASN A 35 -12.91 -5.96 -21.24
CA ASN A 35 -11.62 -6.10 -20.56
C ASN A 35 -10.57 -6.78 -21.44
N PHE A 36 -10.94 -7.83 -22.18
CA PHE A 36 -10.06 -8.42 -23.21
C PHE A 36 -9.56 -7.35 -24.19
N GLY A 37 -10.46 -6.47 -24.64
CA GLY A 37 -10.13 -5.38 -25.55
C GLY A 37 -9.13 -4.35 -24.99
N LYS A 38 -9.06 -4.19 -23.66
CA LYS A 38 -8.05 -3.32 -23.01
C LYS A 38 -6.65 -3.94 -23.07
N ASN A 39 -6.55 -5.25 -22.93
CA ASN A 39 -5.27 -5.96 -22.86
C ASN A 39 -4.72 -6.30 -24.25
N TYR A 40 -5.59 -6.69 -25.17
CA TYR A 40 -5.20 -7.24 -26.47
C TYR A 40 -5.73 -6.43 -27.66
N GLY A 41 -6.36 -5.27 -27.43
CA GLY A 41 -6.88 -4.44 -28.51
C GLY A 41 -8.11 -5.05 -29.19
N ASN A 42 -8.32 -4.70 -30.46
CA ASN A 42 -9.54 -4.97 -31.21
C ASN A 42 -9.61 -6.38 -31.84
N LEU A 43 -8.88 -7.37 -31.31
CA LEU A 43 -8.78 -8.71 -31.92
C LEU A 43 -10.14 -9.43 -32.01
N LEU A 44 -11.04 -9.20 -31.04
CA LEU A 44 -12.39 -9.78 -31.10
C LEU A 44 -13.21 -9.22 -32.27
N SER A 45 -12.96 -7.98 -32.70
CA SER A 45 -13.58 -7.42 -33.90
C SER A 45 -13.03 -8.09 -35.15
N ILE A 46 -11.71 -8.28 -35.22
CA ILE A 46 -11.04 -8.97 -36.34
C ILE A 46 -11.56 -10.41 -36.47
N LEU A 47 -11.73 -11.13 -35.36
CA LEU A 47 -12.31 -12.48 -35.35
C LEU A 47 -13.74 -12.53 -35.91
N ASN A 48 -14.56 -11.53 -35.59
CA ASN A 48 -15.98 -11.49 -35.95
C ASN A 48 -16.23 -10.82 -37.31
N GLN A 49 -15.20 -10.26 -37.93
CA GLN A 49 -15.29 -9.67 -39.25
C GLN A 49 -15.67 -10.76 -40.28
N GLN A 50 -16.80 -10.54 -40.97
CA GLN A 50 -17.19 -11.34 -42.11
C GLN A 50 -16.38 -10.88 -43.31
N VAL A 51 -15.62 -11.80 -43.92
CA VAL A 51 -14.71 -11.49 -45.02
C VAL A 51 -15.37 -11.86 -46.33
N ASP A 52 -15.50 -10.88 -47.23
CA ASP A 52 -15.79 -11.16 -48.63
C ASP A 52 -14.49 -11.52 -49.35
N HIS A 53 -14.23 -12.82 -49.50
CA HIS A 53 -13.06 -13.32 -50.20
C HIS A 53 -13.04 -12.90 -51.68
N THR A 54 -14.20 -12.68 -52.31
CA THR A 54 -14.25 -12.23 -53.71
C THR A 54 -13.72 -10.80 -53.82
N ALA A 55 -14.08 -9.93 -52.89
CA ALA A 55 -13.54 -8.58 -52.82
C ALA A 55 -12.02 -8.57 -52.63
N LEU A 56 -11.48 -9.40 -51.73
CA LEU A 56 -10.03 -9.50 -51.51
C LEU A 56 -9.28 -10.10 -52.71
N ILE A 57 -9.83 -11.15 -53.33
CA ILE A 57 -9.24 -11.74 -54.56
C ILE A 57 -9.22 -10.71 -55.68
N THR A 58 -10.28 -9.89 -55.78
CA THR A 58 -10.38 -8.79 -56.75
C THR A 58 -9.34 -7.70 -56.46
N LEU A 59 -9.22 -7.27 -55.20
CA LEU A 59 -8.21 -6.31 -54.76
C LEU A 59 -6.79 -6.79 -55.12
N ALA A 60 -6.49 -8.07 -54.88
CA ALA A 60 -5.19 -8.66 -55.21
C ALA A 60 -4.84 -8.62 -56.72
N GLN A 61 -5.83 -8.52 -57.62
CA GLN A 61 -5.56 -8.34 -59.05
C GLN A 61 -4.97 -6.96 -59.39
N PHE A 62 -5.24 -5.96 -58.54
CA PHE A 62 -4.73 -4.60 -58.70
C PHE A 62 -3.38 -4.38 -58.02
N TYR A 63 -2.75 -5.44 -57.51
CA TYR A 63 -1.44 -5.32 -56.88
C TYR A 63 -0.34 -5.00 -57.91
N ASP A 64 0.41 -3.95 -57.63
CA ASP A 64 1.57 -3.50 -58.38
C ASP A 64 2.84 -4.00 -57.68
N LEU A 65 3.34 -5.14 -58.15
CA LEU A 65 4.46 -5.84 -57.52
C LEU A 65 5.71 -4.95 -57.34
N PRO A 66 6.22 -4.22 -58.36
CA PRO A 66 7.38 -3.33 -58.14
C PRO A 66 7.14 -2.19 -57.16
N LEU A 67 5.93 -1.64 -57.09
CA LEU A 67 5.63 -0.50 -56.21
C LEU A 67 5.14 -0.91 -54.82
N ARG A 68 4.80 -2.18 -54.60
CA ARG A 68 4.24 -2.70 -53.34
C ARG A 68 2.99 -1.95 -52.91
N CYS A 69 2.07 -1.72 -53.84
CA CYS A 69 0.79 -1.05 -53.58
C CYS A 69 -0.31 -1.62 -54.48
N PHE A 70 -1.55 -1.19 -54.26
CA PHE A 70 -2.68 -1.45 -55.15
C PHE A 70 -2.86 -0.24 -56.08
N THR A 71 -2.72 -0.46 -57.38
CA THR A 71 -2.79 0.60 -58.39
C THR A 71 -4.15 0.57 -59.09
N PHE A 72 -4.93 1.64 -58.91
CA PHE A 72 -6.21 1.90 -59.56
C PHE A 72 -6.02 2.82 -60.78
N GLN A 73 -7.12 3.22 -61.43
CA GLN A 73 -7.07 3.92 -62.72
C GLN A 73 -6.31 5.26 -62.65
N ASP A 74 -6.48 5.99 -61.55
CA ASP A 74 -5.98 7.35 -61.35
C ASP A 74 -5.45 7.59 -59.93
N PHE A 75 -5.39 6.56 -59.09
CA PHE A 75 -4.78 6.63 -57.76
C PHE A 75 -4.19 5.29 -57.32
N GLN A 76 -3.45 5.31 -56.22
CA GLN A 76 -2.93 4.13 -55.56
C GLN A 76 -3.40 4.07 -54.11
N LEU A 77 -3.47 2.86 -53.57
CA LEU A 77 -3.69 2.60 -52.15
C LEU A 77 -2.64 1.61 -51.65
N ALA A 78 -2.20 1.76 -50.42
CA ALA A 78 -1.32 0.78 -49.80
C ALA A 78 -1.57 0.76 -48.28
N PRO A 79 -1.75 -0.43 -47.66
CA PRO A 79 -1.84 -0.52 -46.22
C PRO A 79 -0.62 0.09 -45.52
N THR A 80 -0.85 0.76 -44.40
CA THR A 80 0.19 1.46 -43.63
C THR A 80 0.25 0.97 -42.18
N LEU A 81 1.37 1.24 -41.49
CA LEU A 81 1.54 0.85 -40.09
C LEU A 81 0.50 1.58 -39.22
N GLU A 82 0.28 2.85 -39.48
CA GLU A 82 -0.64 3.72 -38.76
C GLU A 82 -2.09 3.24 -38.90
N GLU A 83 -2.50 2.81 -40.09
CA GLU A 83 -3.82 2.23 -40.31
C GLU A 83 -4.00 0.90 -39.60
N PHE A 84 -3.00 0.01 -39.67
CA PHE A 84 -3.07 -1.29 -39.01
C PHE A 84 -3.06 -1.15 -37.49
N GLU A 85 -2.22 -0.28 -36.93
CA GLU A 85 -2.19 0.07 -35.50
C GLU A 85 -3.57 0.54 -35.02
N ARG A 86 -4.23 1.42 -35.78
CA ARG A 86 -5.58 1.91 -35.45
C ARG A 86 -6.65 0.82 -35.54
N LEU A 87 -6.62 0.02 -36.61
CA LEU A 87 -7.61 -1.04 -36.84
C LEU A 87 -7.58 -2.10 -35.74
N ILE A 88 -6.39 -2.53 -35.33
CA ILE A 88 -6.22 -3.52 -34.27
C ILE A 88 -6.15 -2.92 -32.88
N ARG A 89 -6.01 -1.59 -32.73
CA ARG A 89 -5.92 -0.86 -31.45
C ARG A 89 -4.83 -1.40 -30.51
N ILE A 90 -3.68 -1.79 -31.07
CA ILE A 90 -2.51 -2.21 -30.32
C ILE A 90 -1.39 -1.20 -30.62
N PRO A 91 -0.98 -0.37 -29.65
CA PRO A 91 0.01 0.66 -29.91
C PRO A 91 1.38 0.04 -30.23
N MET A 92 2.10 0.61 -31.19
CA MET A 92 3.46 0.19 -31.55
C MET A 92 4.54 0.79 -30.63
N LYS A 93 4.26 1.94 -30.02
CA LYS A 93 5.24 2.72 -29.23
C LYS A 93 5.73 1.92 -28.02
N ASP A 94 7.04 1.97 -27.75
CA ASP A 94 7.72 1.36 -26.60
C ASP A 94 7.71 -0.18 -26.55
N LYS A 95 7.51 -0.86 -27.70
CA LYS A 95 7.49 -2.33 -27.80
C LYS A 95 8.58 -2.88 -28.70
N SER A 96 9.08 -4.07 -28.36
CA SER A 96 10.03 -4.80 -29.19
C SER A 96 9.42 -5.19 -30.53
N LEU A 97 10.27 -5.32 -31.54
CA LEU A 97 9.89 -5.80 -32.87
C LEU A 97 10.17 -7.29 -32.97
N PHE A 98 9.46 -7.96 -33.87
CA PHE A 98 9.76 -9.34 -34.21
C PHE A 98 11.07 -9.41 -35.00
N GLU A 99 12.02 -10.23 -34.54
CA GLU A 99 13.36 -10.32 -35.11
C GLU A 99 13.52 -11.38 -36.21
N GLY A 100 12.43 -12.05 -36.63
CA GLY A 100 12.48 -12.93 -37.80
C GLY A 100 13.28 -14.22 -37.63
N THR A 101 13.50 -14.68 -36.41
CA THR A 101 14.07 -16.01 -36.15
C THR A 101 13.29 -16.70 -35.05
N ASP A 102 13.19 -18.03 -35.15
CA ASP A 102 12.70 -18.90 -34.06
C ASP A 102 13.77 -19.06 -32.95
N GLU A 103 14.66 -18.08 -32.78
CA GLU A 103 15.66 -18.07 -31.71
C GLU A 103 14.96 -17.83 -30.37
N SER A 104 14.37 -18.92 -29.90
CA SER A 104 13.99 -19.32 -28.57
C SER A 104 13.81 -18.16 -27.59
N PHE A 105 12.64 -17.53 -27.64
CA PHE A 105 12.09 -17.05 -26.37
C PHE A 105 12.18 -18.21 -25.37
N PRO A 106 12.81 -18.01 -24.20
CA PRO A 106 12.85 -19.00 -23.15
C PRO A 106 11.45 -19.60 -22.94
N LEU A 107 11.39 -20.90 -22.71
CA LEU A 107 10.12 -21.55 -22.38
C LEU A 107 9.41 -20.85 -21.20
N GLU A 108 10.20 -20.29 -20.29
CA GLU A 108 9.78 -19.41 -19.19
C GLU A 108 8.94 -18.22 -19.67
N ASP A 109 9.31 -17.54 -20.76
CA ASP A 109 8.57 -16.39 -21.30
C ASP A 109 7.22 -16.83 -21.89
N ILE A 110 7.21 -17.96 -22.61
CA ILE A 110 5.98 -18.55 -23.17
C ILE A 110 5.04 -18.95 -22.03
N ALA A 111 5.57 -19.66 -21.02
CA ALA A 111 4.82 -20.14 -19.87
C ALA A 111 4.24 -18.96 -19.06
N SER A 112 5.07 -17.94 -18.80
CA SER A 112 4.68 -16.71 -18.12
C SER A 112 3.60 -15.94 -18.88
N ALA A 113 3.74 -15.77 -20.19
CA ALA A 113 2.76 -15.06 -21.01
C ALA A 113 1.40 -15.78 -21.08
N LEU A 114 1.40 -17.10 -20.96
CA LEU A 114 0.19 -17.92 -20.96
C LEU A 114 -0.31 -18.29 -19.55
N HIS A 115 0.33 -17.76 -18.51
CA HIS A 115 0.03 -18.04 -17.11
C HIS A 115 -0.04 -19.55 -16.79
N MET A 116 0.92 -20.32 -17.30
CA MET A 116 1.10 -21.76 -17.05
C MET A 116 2.47 -22.02 -16.45
N ASP A 117 2.66 -23.20 -15.85
CA ASP A 117 3.99 -23.64 -15.47
C ASP A 117 4.80 -24.10 -16.69
N GLU A 118 6.13 -24.00 -16.60
CA GLU A 118 7.03 -24.38 -17.70
C GLU A 118 6.86 -25.84 -18.13
N LYS A 119 6.53 -26.73 -17.18
CA LYS A 119 6.33 -28.14 -17.49
C LYS A 119 5.05 -28.34 -18.31
N GLU A 120 3.96 -27.68 -17.93
CA GLU A 120 2.72 -27.66 -18.71
C GLU A 120 2.97 -27.09 -20.13
N ALA A 121 3.71 -25.98 -20.24
CA ALA A 121 4.07 -25.42 -21.54
C ALA A 121 4.89 -26.42 -22.39
N LYS A 122 5.87 -27.09 -21.77
CA LYS A 122 6.72 -28.09 -22.43
C LYS A 122 5.94 -29.30 -22.92
N ASP A 123 5.09 -29.85 -22.05
CA ASP A 123 4.38 -31.10 -22.27
C ASP A 123 3.30 -30.95 -23.36
N ASN A 124 2.79 -29.73 -23.56
CA ASN A 124 1.78 -29.41 -24.58
C ASN A 124 2.34 -28.74 -25.86
N LEU A 125 3.65 -28.47 -25.92
CA LEU A 125 4.31 -28.02 -27.13
C LEU A 125 4.49 -29.19 -28.11
N GLU A 126 3.65 -29.21 -29.13
CA GLU A 126 3.67 -30.21 -30.19
C GLU A 126 4.63 -29.81 -31.31
N THR A 127 5.19 -30.80 -32.01
CA THR A 127 5.96 -30.58 -33.25
C THR A 127 5.11 -30.99 -34.45
N LYS A 128 4.88 -30.06 -35.38
CA LYS A 128 4.20 -30.33 -36.65
C LYS A 128 5.01 -29.79 -37.81
N GLY A 129 5.40 -30.69 -38.72
CA GLY A 129 6.35 -30.36 -39.78
C GLY A 129 7.70 -29.96 -39.20
N ASN A 130 8.18 -28.77 -39.57
CA ASN A 130 9.49 -28.26 -39.14
C ASN A 130 9.39 -27.24 -37.98
N THR A 131 8.19 -27.01 -37.42
CA THR A 131 7.98 -26.03 -36.34
C THR A 131 7.37 -26.68 -35.11
N LYS A 132 7.65 -26.09 -33.95
CA LYS A 132 6.94 -26.35 -32.70
C LYS A 132 5.78 -25.38 -32.55
N GLY A 133 4.86 -25.67 -31.63
CA GLY A 133 3.70 -24.82 -31.38
C GLY A 133 2.63 -25.50 -30.54
N PHE A 134 1.50 -24.83 -30.38
CA PHE A 134 0.35 -25.37 -29.65
C PHE A 134 -0.78 -25.77 -30.60
N SER A 135 -1.47 -26.87 -30.29
CA SER A 135 -2.73 -27.17 -30.97
C SER A 135 -3.83 -26.20 -30.53
N LEU A 136 -4.69 -25.81 -31.47
CA LEU A 136 -5.84 -24.95 -31.17
C LEU A 136 -6.78 -25.63 -30.17
N SER A 137 -6.96 -26.95 -30.27
CA SER A 137 -7.75 -27.74 -29.32
C SER A 137 -7.25 -27.57 -27.88
N PHE A 138 -5.94 -27.68 -27.65
CA PHE A 138 -5.34 -27.47 -26.34
C PHE A 138 -5.63 -26.07 -25.80
N LEU A 139 -5.38 -25.01 -26.59
CA LEU A 139 -5.63 -23.64 -26.17
C LEU A 139 -7.11 -23.38 -25.87
N LEU A 140 -8.02 -23.97 -26.66
CA LEU A 140 -9.46 -23.85 -26.44
C LEU A 140 -9.89 -24.59 -25.16
N GLU A 141 -9.44 -25.82 -24.93
CA GLU A 141 -9.76 -26.59 -23.72
C GLU A 141 -9.23 -25.89 -22.46
N ARG A 142 -8.00 -25.38 -22.54
CA ARG A 142 -7.40 -24.56 -21.48
C ARG A 142 -8.22 -23.30 -21.24
N ALA A 143 -8.59 -22.55 -22.28
CA ALA A 143 -9.39 -21.34 -22.13
C ALA A 143 -10.78 -21.61 -21.51
N HIS A 144 -11.43 -22.74 -21.85
CA HIS A 144 -12.69 -23.14 -21.21
C HIS A 144 -12.51 -23.47 -19.72
N THR A 145 -11.41 -24.14 -19.36
CA THR A 145 -11.09 -24.47 -17.96
C THR A 145 -10.85 -23.20 -17.15
N LEU A 146 -10.06 -22.27 -17.69
CA LEU A 146 -9.75 -20.99 -17.07
C LEU A 146 -10.97 -20.08 -16.96
N LEU A 147 -11.88 -20.14 -17.93
CA LEU A 147 -13.15 -19.41 -17.89
C LEU A 147 -14.03 -19.88 -16.73
N LYS A 148 -14.10 -21.20 -16.47
CA LYS A 148 -14.85 -21.78 -15.34
C LYS A 148 -14.20 -21.49 -13.99
N ALA A 149 -12.87 -21.43 -13.96
CA ALA A 149 -12.09 -21.11 -12.76
C ALA A 149 -12.00 -19.61 -12.46
N GLU A 150 -12.64 -18.75 -13.27
CA GLU A 150 -12.59 -17.29 -13.16
C GLU A 150 -11.18 -16.69 -13.22
N SER A 151 -10.23 -17.40 -13.87
CA SER A 151 -8.86 -16.94 -14.09
C SER A 151 -8.78 -16.16 -15.40
N TRP A 152 -9.17 -14.88 -15.34
CA TRP A 152 -9.45 -14.08 -16.53
C TRP A 152 -8.21 -13.76 -17.38
N ASP A 153 -7.10 -13.31 -16.77
CA ASP A 153 -5.90 -12.94 -17.54
C ASP A 153 -5.32 -14.13 -18.31
N ALA A 154 -5.26 -15.29 -17.66
CA ALA A 154 -4.85 -16.55 -18.28
C ALA A 154 -5.80 -16.99 -19.41
N CYS A 155 -7.11 -16.80 -19.22
CA CYS A 155 -8.10 -17.08 -20.26
C CYS A 155 -7.91 -16.14 -21.46
N TYR A 156 -7.70 -14.85 -21.20
CA TYR A 156 -7.51 -13.85 -22.26
C TYR A 156 -6.23 -14.11 -23.04
N SER A 157 -5.13 -14.48 -22.38
CA SER A 157 -3.87 -14.78 -23.07
C SER A 157 -3.99 -16.02 -23.97
N ALA A 158 -4.67 -17.07 -23.53
CA ALA A 158 -4.94 -18.26 -24.35
C ALA A 158 -5.79 -17.92 -25.58
N ILE A 159 -6.87 -17.14 -25.40
CA ILE A 159 -7.73 -16.69 -26.52
C ILE A 159 -6.96 -15.79 -27.48
N ALA A 160 -6.16 -14.85 -26.95
CA ALA A 160 -5.37 -13.93 -27.77
C ALA A 160 -4.33 -14.70 -28.59
N LEU A 161 -3.59 -15.63 -27.99
CA LEU A 161 -2.63 -16.45 -28.72
C LEU A 161 -3.30 -17.29 -29.82
N ALA A 162 -4.48 -17.85 -29.54
CA ALA A 162 -5.26 -18.55 -30.56
C ALA A 162 -5.63 -17.62 -31.74
N ILE A 163 -6.03 -16.37 -31.48
CA ILE A 163 -6.31 -15.39 -32.54
C ILE A 163 -5.03 -15.04 -33.31
N TYR A 164 -3.89 -14.91 -32.63
CA TYR A 164 -2.60 -14.65 -33.28
C TYR A 164 -2.25 -15.74 -34.30
N GLY A 165 -2.23 -17.01 -33.89
CA GLY A 165 -1.82 -18.10 -34.79
C GLY A 165 -2.86 -18.49 -35.85
N ILE A 166 -4.15 -18.33 -35.56
CA ILE A 166 -5.20 -18.79 -36.48
C ILE A 166 -5.67 -17.69 -37.44
N ILE A 167 -5.57 -16.41 -37.06
CA ILE A 167 -6.17 -15.30 -37.83
C ILE A 167 -5.14 -14.27 -38.25
N LEU A 168 -4.27 -13.84 -37.33
CA LEU A 168 -3.27 -12.80 -37.64
C LEU A 168 -2.15 -13.37 -38.52
N PHE A 169 -1.66 -14.55 -38.17
CA PHE A 169 -0.54 -15.23 -38.80
C PHE A 169 -0.89 -16.67 -39.19
N PRO A 170 -1.90 -16.87 -40.05
CA PRO A 170 -2.41 -18.20 -40.33
C PRO A 170 -1.41 -19.00 -41.17
N ASN A 171 -0.84 -20.05 -40.58
CA ASN A 171 0.07 -20.95 -41.28
C ASN A 171 -0.56 -22.34 -41.51
N MET A 172 -0.79 -23.08 -40.43
CA MET A 172 -1.35 -24.44 -40.44
C MET A 172 -2.75 -24.47 -39.80
N ASP A 173 -3.65 -25.30 -40.35
CA ASP A 173 -5.01 -25.40 -39.81
C ASP A 173 -5.02 -25.96 -38.39
N GLY A 174 -5.66 -25.23 -37.48
CA GLY A 174 -5.82 -25.62 -36.08
C GLY A 174 -4.51 -25.71 -35.30
N PHE A 175 -3.46 -25.00 -35.72
CA PHE A 175 -2.16 -25.02 -35.06
C PHE A 175 -1.54 -23.62 -35.00
N ILE A 176 -1.01 -23.27 -33.83
CA ILE A 176 -0.36 -22.00 -33.55
C ILE A 176 1.14 -22.29 -33.49
N ASP A 177 1.87 -21.92 -34.54
CA ASP A 177 3.31 -22.18 -34.63
C ASP A 177 4.16 -21.24 -33.77
N MET A 178 5.45 -21.57 -33.66
CA MET A 178 6.38 -20.83 -32.83
C MET A 178 6.55 -19.39 -33.31
N THR A 179 6.49 -19.15 -34.61
CA THR A 179 6.60 -17.80 -35.17
C THR A 179 5.42 -16.92 -34.71
N ALA A 180 4.18 -17.42 -34.74
CA ALA A 180 3.04 -16.70 -34.19
C ALA A 180 3.15 -16.48 -32.66
N ILE A 181 3.70 -17.45 -31.92
CA ILE A 181 3.99 -17.33 -30.48
C ILE A 181 5.03 -16.22 -30.24
N CYS A 182 6.12 -16.19 -31.00
CA CYS A 182 7.15 -15.16 -30.91
C CYS A 182 6.58 -13.76 -31.16
N VAL A 183 5.73 -13.59 -32.17
CA VAL A 183 5.07 -12.31 -32.45
C VAL A 183 4.07 -11.93 -31.33
N PHE A 184 3.41 -12.90 -30.72
CA PHE A 184 2.56 -12.66 -29.55
C PHE A 184 3.37 -12.13 -28.36
N LEU A 185 4.57 -12.67 -28.12
CA LEU A 185 5.44 -12.24 -27.03
C LEU A 185 5.98 -10.82 -27.18
N THR A 186 6.18 -10.32 -28.42
CA THR A 186 6.56 -8.91 -28.64
C THR A 186 5.46 -7.92 -28.28
N ARG A 187 4.19 -8.39 -28.19
CA ARG A 187 2.98 -7.57 -28.01
C ARG A 187 2.81 -6.47 -29.08
N ASN A 188 3.53 -6.59 -30.20
CA ASN A 188 3.56 -5.61 -31.29
C ASN A 188 3.43 -6.30 -32.65
N PRO A 189 2.24 -6.79 -33.01
CA PRO A 189 2.04 -7.52 -34.26
C PRO A 189 1.97 -6.61 -35.49
N VAL A 190 1.83 -5.28 -35.34
CA VAL A 190 1.52 -4.35 -36.44
C VAL A 190 2.56 -4.43 -37.58
N PRO A 191 3.88 -4.33 -37.32
CA PRO A 191 4.86 -4.36 -38.40
C PRO A 191 4.88 -5.70 -39.11
N THR A 192 4.76 -6.81 -38.36
CA THR A 192 4.73 -8.17 -38.91
C THR A 192 3.45 -8.45 -39.70
N LEU A 193 2.30 -7.95 -39.26
CA LEU A 193 1.03 -8.04 -39.99
C LEU A 193 1.13 -7.32 -41.33
N LEU A 194 1.70 -6.12 -41.34
CA LEU A 194 1.89 -5.36 -42.56
C LEU A 194 2.88 -6.06 -43.50
N ALA A 195 3.98 -6.57 -42.94
CA ALA A 195 4.95 -7.38 -43.66
C ALA A 195 4.29 -8.58 -44.34
N ASP A 196 3.47 -9.34 -43.62
CA ASP A 196 2.83 -10.56 -44.13
C ASP A 196 1.84 -10.28 -45.25
N VAL A 197 1.09 -9.17 -45.17
CA VAL A 197 0.23 -8.73 -46.29
C VAL A 197 1.06 -8.52 -47.55
N TYR A 198 2.11 -7.70 -47.48
CA TYR A 198 2.95 -7.43 -48.64
C TYR A 198 3.73 -8.66 -49.10
N TYR A 199 4.26 -9.44 -48.16
CA TYR A 199 5.05 -10.64 -48.42
C TYR A 199 4.21 -11.69 -49.14
N HIS A 200 3.08 -12.10 -48.56
CA HIS A 200 2.26 -13.17 -49.14
C HIS A 200 1.66 -12.77 -50.48
N ILE A 201 1.18 -11.53 -50.62
CA ILE A 201 0.67 -11.05 -51.92
C ILE A 201 1.82 -11.04 -52.94
N SER A 202 2.97 -10.43 -52.62
CA SER A 202 4.11 -10.36 -53.54
C SER A 202 4.62 -11.74 -53.97
N HIS A 203 4.76 -12.66 -53.02
CA HIS A 203 5.21 -14.02 -53.27
C HIS A 203 4.22 -14.83 -54.10
N ARG A 204 2.90 -14.67 -53.90
CA ARG A 204 1.90 -15.33 -54.77
C ARG A 204 1.78 -14.66 -56.12
N TYR A 205 2.02 -13.37 -56.19
CA TYR A 205 2.00 -12.61 -57.42
C TYR A 205 3.15 -13.02 -58.36
N THR A 206 4.36 -13.27 -57.84
CA THR A 206 5.47 -13.83 -58.64
C THR A 206 5.13 -15.22 -59.18
N LYS A 207 4.39 -16.03 -58.40
CA LYS A 207 3.90 -17.35 -58.82
C LYS A 207 2.63 -17.31 -59.69
N LYS A 208 1.96 -16.14 -59.79
CA LYS A 208 0.70 -15.90 -60.52
C LYS A 208 -0.48 -16.80 -60.09
N LYS A 209 -0.37 -17.49 -58.95
CA LYS A 209 -1.41 -18.36 -58.38
C LYS A 209 -1.12 -18.70 -56.92
N GLY A 210 -2.13 -19.19 -56.23
CA GLY A 210 -1.99 -19.88 -54.95
C GLY A 210 -2.67 -19.19 -53.78
N LEU A 211 -2.36 -19.70 -52.58
CA LEU A 211 -2.98 -19.31 -51.32
C LEU A 211 -2.22 -18.15 -50.65
N ILE A 212 -2.89 -17.01 -50.48
CA ILE A 212 -2.41 -15.86 -49.71
C ILE A 212 -2.80 -16.11 -48.25
N ALA A 213 -1.79 -16.25 -47.38
CA ALA A 213 -1.94 -16.65 -46.00
C ALA A 213 -1.63 -15.50 -45.02
N CYS A 214 -2.08 -14.29 -45.35
CA CYS A 214 -2.03 -13.15 -44.44
C CYS A 214 -3.35 -13.00 -43.66
N CYS A 215 -3.42 -12.03 -42.74
CA CYS A 215 -4.65 -11.70 -42.02
C CYS A 215 -5.73 -11.11 -42.94
N ALA A 216 -6.52 -11.98 -43.57
CA ALA A 216 -7.59 -11.61 -44.49
C ALA A 216 -8.63 -10.67 -43.86
N PRO A 217 -9.10 -10.88 -42.60
CA PRO A 217 -10.09 -9.98 -42.00
C PRO A 217 -9.57 -8.57 -41.78
N LEU A 218 -8.30 -8.42 -41.38
CA LEU A 218 -7.68 -7.10 -41.21
C LEU A 218 -7.53 -6.37 -42.56
N LEU A 219 -7.03 -7.06 -43.60
CA LEU A 219 -6.90 -6.49 -44.94
C LEU A 219 -8.26 -6.10 -45.52
N TYR A 220 -9.30 -6.90 -45.28
CA TYR A 220 -10.64 -6.60 -45.73
C TYR A 220 -11.23 -5.39 -45.02
N GLN A 221 -11.06 -5.31 -43.69
CA GLN A 221 -11.51 -4.16 -42.91
C GLN A 221 -10.81 -2.87 -43.35
N TRP A 222 -9.49 -2.92 -43.60
CA TRP A 222 -8.74 -1.82 -44.19
C TRP A 222 -9.33 -1.41 -45.55
N PHE A 223 -9.57 -2.36 -46.44
CA PHE A 223 -10.12 -2.07 -47.77
C PHE A 223 -11.49 -1.39 -47.68
N LEU A 224 -12.37 -1.84 -46.79
CA LEU A 224 -13.70 -1.24 -46.57
C LEU A 224 -13.67 0.20 -46.08
N GLU A 225 -12.61 0.65 -45.41
CA GLU A 225 -12.47 2.05 -44.97
C GLU A 225 -12.11 3.00 -46.11
N HIS A 226 -11.57 2.48 -47.21
CA HIS A 226 -11.24 3.26 -48.41
C HIS A 226 -12.31 3.16 -49.51
N LEU A 227 -13.42 2.45 -49.26
CA LEU A 227 -14.58 2.45 -50.16
C LEU A 227 -15.49 3.67 -49.88
N PRO A 228 -16.06 4.31 -50.92
CA PRO A 228 -16.95 5.45 -50.75
C PRO A 228 -18.21 5.07 -49.95
N LYS A 229 -18.50 5.78 -48.85
CA LYS A 229 -19.67 5.48 -47.99
C LYS A 229 -20.86 6.40 -48.19
N THR A 230 -20.66 7.66 -48.60
CA THR A 230 -21.72 8.62 -48.98
C THR A 230 -21.11 10.01 -49.24
N ASP A 231 -20.08 10.40 -48.48
CA ASP A 231 -19.29 11.62 -48.68
C ASP A 231 -17.86 11.30 -49.13
N LEU A 232 -17.36 12.04 -50.15
CA LEU A 232 -16.05 11.89 -50.78
C LEU A 232 -14.87 12.37 -49.88
N SER A 233 -14.79 11.89 -48.63
CA SER A 233 -13.60 12.09 -47.80
C SER A 233 -12.58 10.98 -48.11
N TRP A 234 -11.57 11.29 -48.90
CA TRP A 234 -10.53 10.34 -49.33
C TRP A 234 -9.51 9.97 -48.25
N TYR A 235 -9.56 10.64 -47.09
CA TYR A 235 -8.66 10.43 -45.97
C TYR A 235 -9.43 10.58 -44.65
N SER A 236 -8.93 9.92 -43.60
CA SER A 236 -9.45 10.12 -42.24
C SER A 236 -8.93 11.43 -41.67
N LYS A 237 -9.81 12.22 -41.04
CA LYS A 237 -9.43 13.47 -40.35
C LYS A 237 -8.45 13.23 -39.21
N GLU A 238 -8.35 12.00 -38.72
CA GLU A 238 -7.43 11.59 -37.66
C GLU A 238 -5.96 11.62 -38.10
N TYR A 239 -5.65 11.49 -39.39
CA TYR A 239 -4.28 11.51 -39.91
C TYR A 239 -3.74 12.92 -40.25
N ILE A 240 -4.59 13.95 -40.20
CA ILE A 240 -4.25 15.34 -40.58
C ILE A 240 -3.04 15.90 -39.81
N ASN A 241 -2.76 15.37 -38.62
CA ASN A 241 -1.63 15.78 -37.78
C ASN A 241 -0.81 14.58 -37.26
N ALA A 242 -0.93 13.40 -37.88
CA ALA A 242 -0.16 12.24 -37.44
C ALA A 242 1.22 12.22 -38.11
N ASP A 243 2.25 11.93 -37.32
CA ASP A 243 3.61 11.70 -37.80
C ASP A 243 3.72 10.26 -38.33
N ILE A 244 3.96 10.13 -39.63
CA ILE A 244 4.02 8.84 -40.34
C ILE A 244 5.44 8.31 -40.27
N ILE A 245 5.59 7.02 -39.96
CA ILE A 245 6.87 6.32 -40.11
C ILE A 245 7.17 6.24 -41.61
N PHE A 246 8.15 7.02 -42.06
CA PHE A 246 8.39 7.21 -43.48
C PHE A 246 9.57 6.36 -44.00
N SER A 247 10.60 6.19 -43.16
CA SER A 247 11.83 5.47 -43.49
C SER A 247 12.51 4.96 -42.21
N CYS A 248 13.37 3.94 -42.33
CA CYS A 248 14.13 3.38 -41.20
C CYS A 248 15.62 3.23 -41.56
N GLY A 249 16.52 3.71 -40.70
CA GLY A 249 17.96 3.58 -40.89
C GLY A 249 18.46 4.21 -42.19
N ASP A 250 19.18 3.42 -42.99
CA ASP A 250 19.68 3.76 -44.32
C ASP A 250 18.67 3.46 -45.44
N PHE A 251 17.52 2.85 -45.13
CA PHE A 251 16.50 2.55 -46.12
C PHE A 251 15.62 3.78 -46.39
N PRO A 252 15.39 4.15 -47.66
CA PRO A 252 14.52 5.29 -48.00
C PRO A 252 13.02 4.95 -47.87
N ASN A 253 12.69 3.71 -47.51
CA ASN A 253 11.36 3.17 -47.28
C ASN A 253 11.32 2.33 -45.99
N LEU A 254 10.26 1.53 -45.79
CA LEU A 254 10.10 0.72 -44.58
C LEU A 254 10.50 -0.74 -44.83
N PRO A 255 11.65 -1.20 -44.32
CA PRO A 255 11.99 -2.61 -44.39
C PRO A 255 11.24 -3.39 -43.30
N LEU A 256 10.35 -4.33 -43.65
CA LEU A 256 9.50 -5.04 -42.68
C LEU A 256 9.89 -6.52 -42.56
N ILE A 257 9.76 -7.06 -41.35
CA ILE A 257 9.99 -8.49 -41.03
C ILE A 257 8.64 -9.16 -40.77
N GLY A 258 8.26 -10.09 -41.66
CA GLY A 258 7.07 -10.92 -41.58
C GLY A 258 7.36 -12.30 -40.98
N THR A 259 6.36 -13.18 -40.95
CA THR A 259 6.47 -14.54 -40.41
C THR A 259 7.20 -15.51 -41.34
N GLN A 260 7.38 -15.16 -42.61
CA GLN A 260 7.97 -16.03 -43.63
C GLN A 260 9.11 -15.36 -44.42
N GLY A 261 9.52 -14.15 -44.03
CA GLY A 261 10.54 -13.39 -44.73
C GLY A 261 10.41 -11.88 -44.55
N CYS A 262 11.17 -11.11 -45.33
CA CYS A 262 11.19 -9.65 -45.25
C CYS A 262 10.74 -9.00 -46.56
N VAL A 263 10.10 -7.84 -46.45
CA VAL A 263 9.58 -7.08 -47.61
C VAL A 263 9.57 -5.60 -47.30
N ASN A 264 9.73 -4.74 -48.31
CA ASN A 264 9.57 -3.30 -48.13
C ASN A 264 8.11 -2.86 -48.25
N ALA A 265 7.74 -1.82 -47.50
CA ALA A 265 6.56 -1.00 -47.75
C ALA A 265 6.99 0.42 -48.13
N ASN A 266 6.19 1.09 -48.96
CA ASN A 266 6.50 2.40 -49.52
C ASN A 266 5.49 3.47 -49.06
N PRO A 267 5.65 4.07 -47.86
CA PRO A 267 4.72 5.07 -47.31
C PRO A 267 4.47 6.27 -48.23
N VAL A 268 5.45 6.62 -49.06
CA VAL A 268 5.34 7.71 -50.05
C VAL A 268 4.15 7.53 -51.00
N LEU A 269 3.74 6.28 -51.27
CA LEU A 269 2.58 5.97 -52.13
C LEU A 269 1.24 6.07 -51.39
N SER A 270 1.26 6.14 -50.06
CA SER A 270 0.07 6.22 -49.20
C SER A 270 -0.20 7.63 -48.67
N LEU A 271 0.60 8.64 -49.05
CA LEU A 271 0.44 10.02 -48.55
C LEU A 271 -0.96 10.58 -48.80
N ARG A 272 -1.55 10.31 -49.98
CA ARG A 272 -2.92 10.75 -50.31
C ARG A 272 -3.98 10.23 -49.34
N GLN A 273 -3.98 8.93 -49.05
CA GLN A 273 -4.96 8.31 -48.14
C GLN A 273 -4.74 8.73 -46.68
N LEU A 274 -3.51 9.15 -46.33
CA LEU A 274 -3.16 9.76 -45.05
C LEU A 274 -3.43 11.27 -45.01
N GLY A 275 -3.97 11.86 -46.08
CA GLY A 275 -4.40 13.25 -46.15
C GLY A 275 -3.31 14.24 -46.59
N TYR A 276 -2.10 13.78 -46.90
CA TYR A 276 -1.02 14.62 -47.43
C TYR A 276 -1.11 14.75 -48.96
N PRO A 277 -0.63 15.88 -49.52
CA PRO A 277 -0.71 16.11 -50.96
C PRO A 277 0.21 15.18 -51.76
N MET A 278 -0.21 14.83 -52.98
CA MET A 278 0.61 14.13 -53.98
C MET A 278 0.96 15.10 -55.10
N GLU A 279 2.21 15.56 -55.10
CA GLU A 279 2.72 16.59 -56.02
C GLU A 279 3.09 16.03 -57.40
N GLY A 280 3.71 14.85 -57.43
CA GLY A 280 4.23 14.22 -58.63
C GLY A 280 4.67 12.78 -58.38
N PRO A 281 5.35 12.13 -59.34
CA PRO A 281 5.93 10.80 -59.12
C PRO A 281 6.89 10.81 -57.93
N PRO A 282 6.86 9.80 -57.05
CA PRO A 282 7.88 9.65 -56.01
C PRO A 282 9.28 9.51 -56.58
N GLU A 283 10.29 9.91 -55.80
CA GLU A 283 11.69 9.70 -56.17
C GLU A 283 11.98 8.20 -56.33
N ALA A 284 12.71 7.81 -57.38
CA ALA A 284 12.93 6.41 -57.72
C ALA A 284 13.65 5.61 -56.61
N ASN A 285 14.58 6.25 -55.89
CA ASN A 285 15.27 5.67 -54.73
C ASN A 285 14.30 5.29 -53.60
N SER A 286 13.24 6.07 -53.35
CA SER A 286 12.22 5.81 -52.33
C SER A 286 11.34 4.59 -52.63
N LEU A 287 11.40 4.09 -53.86
CA LEU A 287 10.61 2.96 -54.35
C LEU A 287 11.47 1.70 -54.55
N GLU A 288 12.72 1.68 -54.08
CA GLU A 288 13.59 0.51 -54.20
C GLU A 288 12.98 -0.71 -53.49
N ALA A 289 12.57 -1.69 -54.29
CA ALA A 289 11.85 -2.85 -53.78
C ALA A 289 12.79 -4.03 -53.50
N PHE A 290 12.51 -4.73 -52.40
CA PHE A 290 13.14 -6.02 -52.11
C PHE A 290 12.10 -7.04 -51.64
N LEU A 291 12.50 -8.32 -51.67
CA LEU A 291 11.75 -9.43 -51.10
C LEU A 291 12.78 -10.50 -50.70
N LEU A 292 12.90 -10.73 -49.40
CA LEU A 292 13.73 -11.80 -48.86
C LEU A 292 12.83 -12.95 -48.43
N LEU A 293 13.00 -14.12 -49.03
CA LEU A 293 12.36 -15.35 -48.61
C LEU A 293 13.20 -15.98 -47.48
N ASP A 294 12.56 -16.79 -46.64
CA ASP A 294 13.21 -17.62 -45.62
C ASP A 294 14.24 -16.84 -44.78
N PHE A 295 13.83 -15.65 -44.32
CA PHE A 295 14.63 -14.75 -43.49
C PHE A 295 16.02 -14.42 -44.02
N GLY A 296 16.15 -14.34 -45.35
CA GLY A 296 17.42 -13.98 -45.97
C GLY A 296 18.47 -15.08 -45.88
N ALA A 297 18.06 -16.37 -45.88
CA ALA A 297 18.99 -17.49 -46.03
C ALA A 297 19.99 -17.29 -47.19
N GLU A 298 19.55 -16.66 -48.28
CA GLU A 298 20.39 -16.31 -49.44
C GLU A 298 21.14 -14.97 -49.29
N ASN A 299 20.69 -14.08 -48.40
CA ASN A 299 21.33 -12.79 -48.14
C ASN A 299 21.25 -12.38 -46.65
N PRO A 300 22.06 -13.00 -45.78
CA PRO A 300 22.04 -12.73 -44.35
C PRO A 300 22.45 -11.28 -44.02
N SER A 301 23.31 -10.68 -44.86
CA SER A 301 23.77 -9.30 -44.68
C SER A 301 22.64 -8.28 -44.80
N LEU A 302 21.73 -8.47 -45.77
CA LEU A 302 20.57 -7.60 -45.92
C LEU A 302 19.58 -7.81 -44.77
N PHE A 303 19.38 -9.04 -44.31
CA PHE A 303 18.54 -9.32 -43.15
C PHE A 303 19.04 -8.62 -41.89
N GLN A 304 20.35 -8.65 -41.63
CA GLN A 304 20.94 -7.93 -40.50
C GLN A 304 20.78 -6.42 -40.61
N ARG A 305 20.97 -5.84 -41.81
CA ARG A 305 20.72 -4.41 -42.06
C ARG A 305 19.26 -4.02 -41.79
N ILE A 306 18.30 -4.88 -42.18
CA ILE A 306 16.88 -4.66 -41.90
C ILE A 306 16.61 -4.62 -40.40
N LYS A 307 17.18 -5.53 -39.61
CA LYS A 307 17.06 -5.51 -38.14
C LYS A 307 17.62 -4.22 -37.54
N GLU A 308 18.78 -3.77 -38.04
CA GLU A 308 19.44 -2.57 -37.53
C GLU A 308 18.73 -1.28 -37.92
N ALA A 309 18.10 -1.24 -39.09
CA ALA A 309 17.39 -0.06 -39.60
C ALA A 309 16.30 0.44 -38.64
N TRP A 310 15.59 -0.48 -37.98
CA TRP A 310 14.54 -0.14 -37.03
C TRP A 310 15.01 0.52 -35.74
N LYS A 311 16.32 0.54 -35.46
CA LYS A 311 16.87 1.32 -34.34
C LYS A 311 16.78 2.83 -34.60
N ASN A 312 16.69 3.24 -35.87
CA ASN A 312 16.65 4.64 -36.31
C ASN A 312 15.40 4.90 -37.17
N VAL A 313 14.23 5.02 -36.52
CA VAL A 313 12.97 5.31 -37.20
C VAL A 313 12.86 6.80 -37.52
N ASN A 314 12.64 7.13 -38.79
CA ASN A 314 12.42 8.50 -39.24
C ASN A 314 10.92 8.72 -39.54
N ARG A 315 10.35 9.72 -38.87
CA ARG A 315 8.94 10.10 -39.01
C ARG A 315 8.82 11.43 -39.73
N LYS A 316 7.80 11.56 -40.57
CA LYS A 316 7.46 12.81 -41.25
C LYS A 316 6.04 13.22 -40.91
N GLY A 317 5.87 14.48 -40.57
CA GLY A 317 4.58 15.06 -40.23
C GLY A 317 4.29 16.28 -41.10
N LYS A 318 3.49 17.20 -40.55
CA LYS A 318 3.09 18.44 -41.23
C LYS A 318 4.27 19.34 -41.63
N ALA A 319 5.37 19.32 -40.86
CA ALA A 319 6.53 20.16 -41.14
C ALA A 319 7.23 19.77 -42.45
N GLU A 320 7.34 18.47 -42.72
CA GLU A 320 8.02 17.92 -43.89
C GLU A 320 7.07 17.67 -45.06
N LEU A 321 5.84 17.22 -44.79
CA LEU A 321 4.85 16.81 -45.81
C LEU A 321 3.86 17.92 -46.17
N GLY A 322 3.92 19.06 -45.49
CA GLY A 322 3.05 20.20 -45.73
C GLY A 322 1.64 20.04 -45.13
N ARG A 323 0.72 20.90 -45.57
CA ARG A 323 -0.65 20.93 -45.05
C ARG A 323 -1.44 19.72 -45.57
N ALA A 324 -1.96 18.91 -44.65
CA ALA A 324 -2.89 17.84 -44.99
C ALA A 324 -4.17 18.42 -45.63
N ASN A 325 -4.33 18.19 -46.92
CA ASN A 325 -5.46 18.61 -47.75
C ASN A 325 -5.91 17.51 -48.74
N GLY A 326 -5.18 16.39 -48.82
CA GLY A 326 -5.45 15.27 -49.72
C GLY A 326 -5.42 15.65 -51.20
N ILE A 327 -4.82 16.78 -51.57
CA ILE A 327 -4.81 17.27 -52.95
C ILE A 327 -3.81 16.47 -53.76
N THR A 328 -4.31 15.84 -54.82
CA THR A 328 -3.49 15.23 -55.85
C THR A 328 -3.32 16.21 -57.00
N LYS A 329 -2.08 16.46 -57.43
CA LYS A 329 -1.79 17.31 -58.59
C LYS A 329 -1.72 16.51 -59.88
N GLU A 330 -1.93 17.20 -61.01
CA GLU A 330 -1.93 16.61 -62.35
C GLU A 330 -0.68 15.77 -62.68
N PRO A 331 0.56 16.17 -62.30
CA PRO A 331 1.74 15.36 -62.59
C PRO A 331 1.69 13.95 -61.98
N TYR A 332 1.14 13.81 -60.77
CA TYR A 332 0.94 12.50 -60.15
C TYR A 332 -0.14 11.70 -60.88
N PHE A 333 -1.28 12.32 -61.21
CA PHE A 333 -2.36 11.64 -61.93
C PHE A 333 -1.87 11.08 -63.27
N GLN A 334 -1.10 11.87 -64.01
CA GLN A 334 -0.53 11.45 -65.28
C GLN A 334 0.45 10.28 -65.11
N TRP A 335 1.31 10.34 -64.08
CA TRP A 335 2.22 9.25 -63.75
C TRP A 335 1.48 7.94 -63.41
N VAL A 336 0.39 7.99 -62.63
CA VAL A 336 -0.41 6.80 -62.33
C VAL A 336 -1.08 6.24 -63.59
N LYS A 337 -1.64 7.09 -64.46
CA LYS A 337 -2.23 6.67 -65.74
C LYS A 337 -1.20 5.99 -66.63
N GLU A 338 0.01 6.53 -66.74
CA GLU A 338 1.11 5.93 -67.47
C GLU A 338 1.53 4.59 -66.86
N ARG A 339 1.64 4.52 -65.53
CA ARG A 339 1.94 3.30 -64.79
C ARG A 339 0.92 2.20 -65.08
N VAL A 340 -0.37 2.53 -65.09
CA VAL A 340 -1.48 1.63 -65.43
C VAL A 340 -1.32 1.01 -66.83
N GLN A 341 -0.87 1.80 -67.81
CA GLN A 341 -0.58 1.30 -69.16
C GLN A 341 0.66 0.38 -69.18
N ILE A 342 1.74 0.77 -68.49
CA ILE A 342 2.99 0.00 -68.40
C ILE A 342 2.72 -1.39 -67.83
N ILE A 343 1.95 -1.46 -66.75
CA ILE A 343 1.69 -2.70 -66.03
C ILE A 343 0.46 -3.47 -66.57
N LYS A 344 -0.23 -2.88 -67.56
CA LYS A 344 -1.37 -3.44 -68.29
C LYS A 344 -2.57 -3.78 -67.41
N MET A 345 -2.94 -2.89 -66.48
CA MET A 345 -4.05 -3.18 -65.56
C MET A 345 -5.38 -3.45 -66.28
N PRO A 346 -6.24 -4.31 -65.73
CA PRO A 346 -7.44 -4.80 -66.40
C PRO A 346 -8.65 -3.83 -66.35
N PHE A 347 -8.48 -2.51 -66.55
CA PHE A 347 -9.61 -1.56 -66.55
C PHE A 347 -10.46 -1.64 -67.83
N VAL A 348 -11.74 -1.29 -67.74
CA VAL A 348 -12.63 -1.07 -68.91
C VAL A 348 -12.68 0.44 -69.19
N ILE A 349 -12.04 0.90 -70.27
CA ILE A 349 -12.05 2.30 -70.67
C ILE A 349 -13.41 2.62 -71.32
N ARG A 350 -14.17 3.58 -70.76
CA ARG A 350 -15.32 4.20 -71.44
C ARG A 350 -14.90 5.60 -71.91
N THR A 351 -14.86 5.82 -73.22
CA THR A 351 -14.55 7.14 -73.82
C THR A 351 -15.79 8.06 -73.79
N PRO A 352 -15.65 9.35 -73.44
CA PRO A 352 -16.74 10.33 -73.54
C PRO A 352 -17.04 10.71 -75.01
N ILE A 353 -18.32 10.90 -75.36
CA ILE A 353 -18.81 11.27 -76.71
C ILE A 353 -18.67 12.80 -76.91
N PRO A 354 -18.10 13.30 -78.04
CA PRO A 354 -18.05 14.74 -78.35
C PRO A 354 -19.36 15.24 -78.98
N LEU A 355 -19.78 16.47 -78.64
CA LEU A 355 -20.92 17.18 -79.26
C LEU A 355 -20.46 18.09 -80.42
N PRO A 356 -21.23 18.24 -81.53
CA PRO A 356 -20.87 19.10 -82.65
C PRO A 356 -21.47 20.53 -82.57
N GLU A 357 -20.73 21.52 -83.10
CA GLU A 357 -21.14 22.94 -83.22
C GLU A 357 -22.01 23.22 -84.47
N PRO A 358 -22.96 24.18 -84.43
CA PRO A 358 -23.80 24.52 -85.60
C PRO A 358 -23.23 25.65 -86.48
N LYS A 359 -23.46 25.54 -87.80
CA LYS A 359 -23.19 26.57 -88.82
C LYS A 359 -24.47 27.32 -89.23
N LEU A 360 -24.34 28.62 -89.53
CA LEU A 360 -25.43 29.53 -89.96
C LEU A 360 -25.57 29.60 -91.49
N THR A 361 -26.81 29.76 -91.99
CA THR A 361 -27.17 30.04 -93.40
C THR A 361 -28.19 31.18 -93.50
N HIS A 362 -28.09 31.98 -94.58
CA HIS A 362 -28.83 33.23 -94.83
C HIS A 362 -30.31 33.05 -95.23
N VAL A 363 -31.14 34.04 -94.87
CA VAL A 363 -32.61 34.09 -95.01
C VAL A 363 -33.06 35.33 -95.85
N PRO A 364 -34.15 35.29 -96.66
CA PRO A 364 -34.59 36.35 -97.59
C PRO A 364 -35.41 37.51 -96.98
N ILE A 365 -35.69 38.56 -97.77
CA ILE A 365 -36.15 39.90 -97.35
C ILE A 365 -37.61 39.98 -96.84
N GLU A 366 -38.53 39.09 -97.21
CA GLU A 366 -39.89 39.07 -96.64
C GLU A 366 -39.93 38.50 -95.21
N GLU A 367 -39.05 37.53 -94.91
CA GLU A 367 -38.82 37.05 -93.54
C GLU A 367 -38.16 38.12 -92.67
N MET A 368 -37.54 39.16 -93.25
CA MET A 368 -36.87 40.24 -92.51
C MET A 368 -37.84 41.17 -91.77
N GLU A 369 -39.06 41.39 -92.28
CA GLU A 369 -40.06 42.23 -91.58
C GLU A 369 -40.76 41.46 -90.44
N GLU A 370 -41.07 40.19 -90.64
CA GLU A 370 -41.47 39.29 -89.55
C GLU A 370 -40.34 39.09 -88.53
N LEU A 371 -39.08 39.00 -88.99
CA LEU A 371 -37.91 39.01 -88.11
C LEU A 371 -37.77 40.32 -87.33
N LYS A 372 -38.04 41.47 -87.93
CA LYS A 372 -37.97 42.76 -87.22
C LYS A 372 -39.06 42.89 -86.16
N ALA A 373 -40.28 42.44 -86.47
CA ALA A 373 -41.38 42.43 -85.49
C ALA A 373 -41.11 41.45 -84.35
N THR A 374 -40.56 40.27 -84.65
CA THR A 374 -40.13 39.30 -83.62
C THR A 374 -38.91 39.79 -82.86
N MET A 375 -37.95 40.47 -83.48
CA MET A 375 -36.80 41.11 -82.81
C MET A 375 -37.27 42.19 -81.84
N ALA A 376 -38.20 43.08 -82.22
CA ALA A 376 -38.74 44.10 -81.31
C ALA A 376 -39.49 43.48 -80.13
N LYS A 377 -40.22 42.38 -80.35
CA LYS A 377 -40.87 41.62 -79.27
C LYS A 377 -39.85 40.96 -78.35
N LEU A 378 -38.83 40.33 -78.91
CA LEU A 378 -37.75 39.69 -78.18
C LEU A 378 -36.88 40.70 -77.43
N GLU A 379 -36.68 41.90 -77.96
CA GLU A 379 -35.98 43.00 -77.28
C GLU A 379 -36.73 43.42 -76.02
N LYS A 380 -38.06 43.57 -76.11
CA LYS A 380 -38.89 43.88 -74.93
C LYS A 380 -38.89 42.75 -73.91
N GLU A 381 -39.01 41.49 -74.35
CA GLU A 381 -38.88 40.33 -73.46
C GLU A 381 -37.47 40.25 -72.82
N ASN A 382 -36.44 40.63 -73.57
CA ASN A 382 -35.06 40.65 -73.08
C ASN A 382 -34.84 41.75 -72.02
N GLU A 383 -35.42 42.93 -72.18
CA GLU A 383 -35.40 43.99 -71.16
C GLU A 383 -36.12 43.56 -69.87
N GLU A 384 -37.29 42.92 -69.99
CA GLU A 384 -38.02 42.36 -68.84
C GLU A 384 -37.22 41.24 -68.14
N LEU A 385 -36.60 40.36 -68.93
CA LEU A 385 -35.74 39.29 -68.41
C LEU A 385 -34.47 39.83 -67.76
N GLN A 386 -33.84 40.87 -68.30
CA GLN A 386 -32.69 41.54 -67.70
C GLN A 386 -33.05 42.16 -66.35
N THR A 387 -34.23 42.78 -66.26
CA THR A 387 -34.71 43.38 -65.01
C THR A 387 -34.97 42.29 -63.95
N LYS A 388 -35.63 41.20 -64.33
CA LYS A 388 -35.84 40.03 -63.45
C LYS A 388 -34.52 39.40 -63.02
N LEU A 389 -33.57 39.25 -63.95
CA LEU A 389 -32.24 38.72 -63.66
C LEU A 389 -31.50 39.59 -62.62
N GLN A 390 -31.54 40.91 -62.77
CA GLN A 390 -30.92 41.83 -61.81
C GLN A 390 -31.57 41.73 -60.43
N GLN A 391 -32.89 41.57 -60.38
CA GLN A 391 -33.64 41.40 -59.15
C GLN A 391 -33.26 40.09 -58.44
N THR A 392 -33.19 38.97 -59.19
CA THR A 392 -32.72 37.68 -58.68
C THR A 392 -31.25 37.71 -58.24
N ILE A 393 -30.39 38.46 -58.92
CA ILE A 393 -28.99 38.65 -58.52
C ILE A 393 -28.92 39.39 -57.16
N ASN A 394 -29.73 40.42 -56.97
CA ASN A 394 -29.79 41.15 -55.70
C ASN A 394 -30.31 40.25 -54.56
N GLU A 395 -31.35 39.46 -54.79
CA GLU A 395 -31.88 38.48 -53.84
C GLU A 395 -30.84 37.40 -53.48
N LYS A 396 -30.15 36.85 -54.49
CA LYS A 396 -29.04 35.90 -54.32
C LYS A 396 -27.93 36.49 -53.47
N ASN A 397 -27.54 37.74 -53.73
CA ASN A 397 -26.50 38.41 -52.96
C ASN A 397 -26.93 38.60 -51.50
N ASN A 398 -28.19 38.99 -51.26
CA ASN A 398 -28.72 39.15 -49.91
C ASN A 398 -28.73 37.81 -49.15
N MET A 399 -29.17 36.73 -49.79
CA MET A 399 -29.12 35.36 -49.22
C MET A 399 -27.68 34.91 -48.94
N LYS A 400 -26.73 35.26 -49.80
CA LYS A 400 -25.31 34.96 -49.59
C LYS A 400 -24.76 35.65 -48.35
N TRP A 401 -25.06 36.94 -48.14
CA TRP A 401 -24.66 37.66 -46.94
C TRP A 401 -25.28 37.07 -45.65
N GLU A 402 -26.54 36.65 -45.70
CA GLU A 402 -27.17 35.98 -44.56
C GLU A 402 -26.54 34.62 -44.26
N LEU A 403 -26.20 33.84 -45.30
CA LEU A 403 -25.52 32.56 -45.17
C LEU A 403 -24.15 32.74 -44.51
N GLU A 404 -23.32 33.66 -44.99
CA GLU A 404 -22.01 33.97 -44.40
C GLU A 404 -22.14 34.41 -42.94
N ARG A 405 -23.17 35.21 -42.60
CA ARG A 405 -23.45 35.60 -41.22
C ARG A 405 -23.81 34.39 -40.34
N LYS A 406 -24.62 33.46 -40.86
CA LYS A 406 -25.03 32.24 -40.14
C LYS A 406 -23.88 31.25 -39.99
N GLU A 407 -23.04 31.12 -41.00
CA GLU A 407 -21.81 30.31 -40.93
C GLU A 407 -20.84 30.85 -39.87
N ALA A 408 -20.64 32.18 -39.80
CA ALA A 408 -19.83 32.81 -38.75
C ALA A 408 -20.41 32.56 -37.34
N GLN A 409 -21.74 32.63 -37.18
CA GLN A 409 -22.41 32.31 -35.92
C GLN A 409 -22.23 30.84 -35.52
N LEU A 410 -22.36 29.93 -36.48
CA LEU A 410 -22.17 28.50 -36.26
C LEU A 410 -20.72 28.19 -35.87
N GLN A 411 -19.75 28.79 -36.55
CA GLN A 411 -18.34 28.61 -36.26
C GLN A 411 -17.99 29.09 -34.84
N ALA A 412 -18.53 30.24 -34.41
CA ALA A 412 -18.38 30.72 -33.05
C ALA A 412 -19.01 29.77 -32.00
N HIS A 413 -20.16 29.16 -32.32
CA HIS A 413 -20.79 28.15 -31.45
C HIS A 413 -19.97 26.86 -31.37
N VAL A 414 -19.44 26.39 -32.50
CA VAL A 414 -18.57 25.20 -32.56
C VAL A 414 -17.29 25.43 -31.75
N GLU A 415 -16.67 26.60 -31.84
CA GLU A 415 -15.50 26.93 -31.01
C GLU A 415 -15.82 26.94 -29.51
N LYS A 416 -16.97 27.51 -29.11
CA LYS A 416 -17.41 27.46 -27.71
C LYS A 416 -17.67 26.03 -27.23
N PHE A 417 -18.34 25.22 -28.05
CA PHE A 417 -18.60 23.81 -27.76
C PHE A 417 -17.30 23.03 -27.59
N ASN A 418 -16.35 23.19 -28.51
CA ASN A 418 -15.05 22.54 -28.44
C ASN A 418 -14.25 22.94 -27.18
N LYS A 419 -14.32 24.22 -26.77
CA LYS A 419 -13.70 24.70 -25.52
C LYS A 419 -14.33 24.03 -24.30
N GLU A 420 -15.66 23.92 -24.23
CA GLU A 420 -16.34 23.23 -23.14
C GLU A 420 -16.10 21.71 -23.14
N GLU A 421 -16.07 21.08 -24.31
CA GLU A 421 -15.74 19.66 -24.43
C GLU A 421 -14.30 19.38 -24.00
N HIS A 422 -13.36 20.28 -24.31
CA HIS A 422 -11.98 20.18 -23.83
C HIS A 422 -11.91 20.30 -22.30
N LYS A 423 -12.63 21.24 -21.69
CA LYS A 423 -12.74 21.34 -20.22
C LYS A 423 -13.32 20.06 -19.61
N ARG A 424 -14.39 19.51 -20.19
CA ARG A 424 -15.03 18.27 -19.73
C ARG A 424 -14.06 17.08 -19.82
N LYS A 425 -13.31 16.94 -20.92
CA LYS A 425 -12.27 15.91 -21.07
C LYS A 425 -11.19 16.04 -20.01
N LYS A 426 -10.72 17.26 -19.73
CA LYS A 426 -9.72 17.52 -18.69
C LYS A 426 -10.21 17.14 -17.29
N ILE A 427 -11.46 17.48 -16.95
CA ILE A 427 -12.08 17.07 -15.68
C ILE A 427 -12.20 15.55 -15.58
N LYS A 428 -12.62 14.88 -16.67
CA LYS A 428 -12.74 13.42 -16.70
C LYS A 428 -11.40 12.72 -16.40
N VAL A 429 -10.32 13.16 -17.05
CA VAL A 429 -8.97 12.62 -16.80
C VAL A 429 -8.55 12.88 -15.35
N GLY A 430 -8.84 14.06 -14.79
CA GLY A 430 -8.55 14.36 -13.39
C GLY A 430 -9.32 13.47 -12.40
N LEU A 431 -10.58 13.13 -12.71
CA LEU A 431 -11.37 12.20 -11.89
C LEU A 431 -10.84 10.76 -11.98
N GLU A 432 -10.47 10.29 -13.17
CA GLU A 432 -9.86 8.96 -13.36
C GLU A 432 -8.53 8.84 -12.61
N GLN A 433 -7.71 9.90 -12.59
CA GLN A 433 -6.49 9.97 -11.80
C GLN A 433 -6.78 9.93 -10.29
N ALA A 434 -7.78 10.68 -9.83
CA ALA A 434 -8.18 10.68 -8.42
C ALA A 434 -8.69 9.30 -7.96
N ASP A 435 -9.50 8.62 -8.77
CA ASP A 435 -9.97 7.26 -8.48
C ASP A 435 -8.79 6.26 -8.41
N HIS A 436 -7.84 6.35 -9.34
CA HIS A 436 -6.65 5.49 -9.30
C HIS A 436 -5.81 5.72 -8.03
N CYS A 437 -5.61 6.98 -7.63
CA CYS A 437 -4.94 7.31 -6.37
C CYS A 437 -5.71 6.76 -5.16
N LEU A 438 -7.04 6.87 -5.14
CA LEU A 438 -7.88 6.34 -4.06
C LEU A 438 -7.78 4.82 -3.97
N ASP A 439 -7.81 4.10 -5.09
CA ASP A 439 -7.68 2.65 -5.10
C ASP A 439 -6.29 2.18 -4.65
N THR A 440 -5.25 2.92 -5.03
CA THR A 440 -3.88 2.68 -4.53
C THR A 440 -3.80 2.86 -3.02
N LEU A 441 -4.34 3.96 -2.49
CA LEU A 441 -4.39 4.21 -1.05
C LEU A 441 -5.21 3.16 -0.30
N LYS A 442 -6.34 2.70 -0.86
CA LYS A 442 -7.13 1.59 -0.29
C LYS A 442 -6.35 0.27 -0.28
N GLY A 443 -5.51 0.03 -1.29
CA GLY A 443 -4.60 -1.11 -1.34
C GLY A 443 -3.57 -1.05 -0.21
N GLN A 444 -2.89 0.09 -0.08
CA GLN A 444 -1.90 0.33 0.98
C GLN A 444 -2.52 0.23 2.39
N LEU A 445 -3.73 0.76 2.58
CA LEU A 445 -4.44 0.66 3.86
C LEU A 445 -4.75 -0.80 4.23
N ARG A 446 -5.23 -1.61 3.26
CA ARG A 446 -5.49 -3.05 3.49
C ARG A 446 -4.22 -3.80 3.83
N GLN A 447 -3.11 -3.49 3.16
CA GLN A 447 -1.81 -4.08 3.47
C GLN A 447 -1.37 -3.72 4.91
N ALA A 448 -1.39 -2.44 5.27
CA ALA A 448 -1.02 -1.98 6.61
C ALA A 448 -1.91 -2.58 7.71
N GLN A 449 -3.21 -2.78 7.42
CA GLN A 449 -4.13 -3.46 8.34
C GLN A 449 -3.76 -4.92 8.55
N ASN A 450 -3.43 -5.65 7.49
CA ASN A 450 -2.98 -7.05 7.59
C ASN A 450 -1.67 -7.14 8.38
N GLU A 451 -0.70 -6.28 8.09
CA GLU A 451 0.57 -6.21 8.82
C GLU A 451 0.35 -5.92 10.31
N CYS A 452 -0.57 -5.02 10.67
CA CYS A 452 -0.91 -4.77 12.06
C CYS A 452 -1.50 -6.00 12.74
N GLN A 453 -2.41 -6.73 12.08
CA GLN A 453 -3.00 -7.96 12.63
C GLN A 453 -1.96 -9.06 12.83
N ASP A 454 -1.06 -9.24 11.87
CA ASP A 454 0.01 -10.22 11.99
C ASP A 454 0.99 -9.84 13.11
N ASN A 455 1.36 -8.57 13.21
CA ASN A 455 2.19 -8.08 14.31
C ASN A 455 1.53 -8.28 15.68
N GLU A 456 0.22 -8.06 15.80
CA GLU A 456 -0.54 -8.34 17.03
C GLU A 456 -0.49 -9.83 17.41
N ARG A 457 -0.67 -10.73 16.43
CA ARG A 457 -0.55 -12.18 16.64
C ARG A 457 0.85 -12.56 17.12
N TRP A 458 1.89 -12.06 16.46
CA TRP A 458 3.28 -12.30 16.85
C TRP A 458 3.59 -11.75 18.24
N TRP A 459 3.09 -10.57 18.58
CA TRP A 459 3.25 -9.98 19.90
C TRP A 459 2.62 -10.86 21.00
N HIS A 460 1.41 -11.38 20.77
CA HIS A 460 0.76 -12.30 21.71
C HIS A 460 1.53 -13.61 21.88
N LEU A 461 2.00 -14.21 20.78
CA LEU A 461 2.83 -15.42 20.81
C LEU A 461 4.13 -15.20 21.59
N ALA A 462 4.86 -14.13 21.27
CA ALA A 462 6.10 -13.77 21.95
C ALA A 462 5.87 -13.48 23.44
N THR A 463 4.76 -12.83 23.80
CA THR A 463 4.41 -12.56 25.19
C THR A 463 4.12 -13.85 25.96
N LYS A 464 3.45 -14.81 25.32
CA LYS A 464 3.17 -16.13 25.89
C LYS A 464 4.45 -16.93 26.09
N GLU A 465 5.34 -16.98 25.10
CA GLU A 465 6.64 -17.65 25.21
C GLU A 465 7.52 -17.00 26.28
N ASN A 466 7.62 -15.67 26.32
CA ASN A 466 8.38 -14.95 27.35
C ASN A 466 7.83 -15.18 28.76
N LYS A 467 6.52 -15.40 28.91
CA LYS A 467 5.93 -15.79 30.19
C LYS A 467 6.40 -17.19 30.60
N ILE A 468 6.31 -18.17 29.69
CA ILE A 468 6.77 -19.54 29.93
C ILE A 468 8.25 -19.54 30.33
N ILE A 469 9.10 -18.84 29.56
CA ILE A 469 10.54 -18.74 29.85
C ILE A 469 10.79 -18.11 31.23
N ARG A 470 10.09 -17.02 31.58
CA ARG A 470 10.21 -16.40 32.91
C ARG A 470 9.80 -17.34 34.03
N ASP A 471 8.70 -18.06 33.87
CA ASP A 471 8.20 -19.00 34.88
C ASP A 471 9.19 -20.17 35.06
N THR A 472 9.74 -20.70 33.95
CA THR A 472 10.78 -21.75 33.98
C THR A 472 12.07 -21.28 34.64
N LEU A 473 12.61 -20.12 34.24
CA LEU A 473 13.80 -19.54 34.86
C LEU A 473 13.57 -19.22 36.34
N GLY A 474 12.39 -18.72 36.70
CA GLY A 474 11.99 -18.46 38.08
C GLY A 474 11.99 -19.73 38.93
N ALA A 475 11.51 -20.86 38.38
CA ALA A 475 11.55 -22.16 39.04
C ALA A 475 13.02 -22.64 39.24
N GLN A 476 13.86 -22.55 38.21
CA GLN A 476 15.28 -22.92 38.29
C GLN A 476 16.05 -22.06 39.30
N ILE A 477 15.82 -20.75 39.32
CA ILE A 477 16.44 -19.85 40.31
C ILE A 477 16.02 -20.25 41.73
N LYS A 478 14.74 -20.57 41.94
CA LYS A 478 14.24 -20.99 43.26
C LYS A 478 14.89 -22.30 43.72
N GLU A 479 15.05 -23.25 42.81
CA GLU A 479 15.74 -24.52 43.08
C GLU A 479 17.21 -24.30 43.44
N LEU A 480 17.95 -23.56 42.61
CA LEU A 480 19.36 -23.22 42.87
C LEU A 480 19.53 -22.45 44.19
N THR A 481 18.63 -21.53 44.50
CA THR A 481 18.64 -20.77 45.76
C THR A 481 18.51 -21.71 46.96
N ASN A 482 17.64 -22.72 46.87
CA ASN A 482 17.49 -23.73 47.92
C ASN A 482 18.76 -24.59 48.05
N SER A 483 19.34 -25.04 46.95
CA SER A 483 20.60 -25.82 46.96
C SER A 483 21.77 -25.02 47.55
N VAL A 484 21.91 -23.73 47.20
CA VAL A 484 22.92 -22.84 47.78
C VAL A 484 22.68 -22.65 49.28
N ARG A 485 21.43 -22.49 49.72
CA ARG A 485 21.09 -22.40 51.14
C ARG A 485 21.46 -23.68 51.90
N GLN A 486 21.22 -24.85 51.30
CA GLN A 486 21.59 -26.13 51.88
C GLN A 486 23.12 -26.27 51.97
N ALA A 487 23.85 -26.00 50.89
CA ALA A 487 25.31 -26.04 50.88
C ALA A 487 25.92 -25.07 51.91
N LYS A 488 25.34 -23.88 52.08
CA LYS A 488 25.78 -22.92 53.12
C LYS A 488 25.59 -23.48 54.53
N ALA A 489 24.48 -24.17 54.80
CA ALA A 489 24.24 -24.81 56.08
C ALA A 489 25.25 -25.95 56.35
N GLU A 490 25.58 -26.73 55.32
CA GLU A 490 26.59 -27.80 55.40
C GLU A 490 27.99 -27.23 55.67
N VAL A 491 28.39 -26.15 54.99
CA VAL A 491 29.66 -25.45 55.25
C VAL A 491 29.70 -24.86 56.67
N ASP A 492 28.60 -24.28 57.15
CA ASP A 492 28.52 -23.77 58.52
C ASP A 492 28.65 -24.91 59.56
N GLN A 493 28.05 -26.08 59.27
CA GLN A 493 28.21 -27.28 60.10
C GLN A 493 29.66 -27.79 60.09
N GLU A 494 30.30 -27.87 58.93
CA GLU A 494 31.70 -28.29 58.83
C GLU A 494 32.64 -27.32 59.54
N ARG A 495 32.40 -26.01 59.43
CA ARG A 495 33.14 -24.97 60.16
C ARG A 495 32.99 -25.14 61.67
N ARG A 496 31.78 -25.46 62.17
CA ARG A 496 31.56 -25.78 63.60
C ARG A 496 32.36 -27.02 64.01
N LEU A 497 32.30 -28.09 63.23
CA LEU A 497 33.03 -29.33 63.50
C LEU A 497 34.55 -29.12 63.48
N LYS A 498 35.10 -28.37 62.52
CA LYS A 498 36.51 -27.99 62.48
C LYS A 498 36.92 -27.15 63.68
N LYS A 499 36.08 -26.20 64.12
CA LYS A 499 36.35 -25.41 65.33
C LYS A 499 36.42 -26.31 66.57
N ILE A 500 35.48 -27.24 66.72
CA ILE A 500 35.50 -28.25 67.80
C ILE A 500 36.78 -29.12 67.73
N ALA A 501 37.13 -29.61 66.54
CA ALA A 501 38.32 -30.45 66.35
C ALA A 501 39.63 -29.69 66.64
N THR A 502 39.71 -28.40 66.26
CA THR A 502 40.88 -27.55 66.51
C THR A 502 41.04 -27.27 68.00
N GLU A 503 39.95 -27.01 68.72
CA GLU A 503 39.97 -26.82 70.18
C GLU A 503 40.30 -28.12 70.92
N ALA A 504 39.80 -29.27 70.45
CA ALA A 504 40.14 -30.58 70.99
C ALA A 504 41.63 -30.93 70.78
N SER A 505 42.24 -30.49 69.67
CA SER A 505 43.66 -30.72 69.36
C SER A 505 44.62 -29.87 70.20
N ARG A 506 44.14 -28.81 70.86
CA ARG A 506 44.93 -27.95 71.76
C ARG A 506 45.13 -28.55 73.16
N VAL A 507 44.38 -29.59 73.49
CA VAL A 507 44.38 -30.19 74.83
C VAL A 507 45.25 -31.44 74.81
N SER A 508 46.52 -31.30 75.21
CA SER A 508 47.39 -32.43 75.54
C SER A 508 46.99 -33.01 76.91
N PRO A 509 47.08 -34.34 77.16
CA PRO A 509 46.67 -34.97 78.42
C PRO A 509 47.23 -34.30 79.68
N MET A 510 48.47 -33.78 79.63
CA MET A 510 49.06 -33.05 80.77
C MET A 510 48.40 -31.69 81.04
N VAL A 511 47.98 -30.96 79.99
CA VAL A 511 47.30 -29.66 80.12
C VAL A 511 45.85 -29.83 80.59
N TRP A 512 45.21 -30.94 80.19
CA TRP A 512 43.87 -31.34 80.67
C TRP A 512 43.86 -31.62 82.17
N GLU A 513 44.81 -32.43 82.68
CA GLU A 513 44.86 -32.79 84.09
C GLU A 513 45.14 -31.60 85.01
N GLU A 514 45.94 -30.63 84.57
CA GLU A 514 46.21 -29.38 85.28
C GLU A 514 44.98 -28.47 85.31
N LYS A 515 44.29 -28.28 84.18
CA LYS A 515 43.04 -27.50 84.12
C LYS A 515 41.88 -28.18 84.85
N CYS A 516 41.80 -29.51 84.85
CA CYS A 516 40.83 -30.26 85.65
C CYS A 516 41.10 -30.14 87.15
N ARG A 517 42.37 -29.93 87.57
CA ARG A 517 42.72 -29.63 88.96
C ARG A 517 42.27 -28.22 89.33
N GLU A 518 42.61 -27.21 88.53
CA GLU A 518 42.15 -25.84 88.73
C GLU A 518 40.61 -25.72 88.76
N VAL A 519 39.91 -26.45 87.87
CA VAL A 519 38.43 -26.46 87.84
C VAL A 519 37.85 -27.17 89.06
N ARG A 520 38.50 -28.21 89.60
CA ARG A 520 38.07 -28.85 90.85
C ARG A 520 38.25 -27.91 92.03
N ASP A 521 39.42 -27.28 92.15
CA ASP A 521 39.73 -26.32 93.22
C ASP A 521 38.80 -25.10 93.15
N ALA A 522 38.50 -24.61 91.94
CA ALA A 522 37.52 -23.55 91.72
C ALA A 522 36.08 -24.01 92.00
N ARG A 523 35.71 -25.27 91.71
CA ARG A 523 34.39 -25.82 92.05
C ARG A 523 34.21 -25.95 93.55
N GLU A 524 35.23 -26.41 94.26
CA GLU A 524 35.23 -26.49 95.72
C GLU A 524 35.13 -25.10 96.32
N SER A 525 35.86 -24.13 95.78
CA SER A 525 35.76 -22.72 96.17
C SER A 525 34.38 -22.13 95.90
N VAL A 526 33.78 -22.38 94.72
CA VAL A 526 32.42 -21.92 94.38
C VAL A 526 31.36 -22.62 95.23
N SER A 527 31.54 -23.91 95.53
CA SER A 527 30.64 -24.65 96.42
C SER A 527 30.72 -24.12 97.85
N TYR A 528 31.93 -23.82 98.32
CA TYR A 528 32.17 -23.15 99.61
C TYR A 528 31.48 -21.79 99.66
N TRP A 529 31.70 -20.93 98.65
CA TRP A 529 31.07 -19.60 98.60
C TRP A 529 29.55 -19.65 98.35
N LYS A 530 29.03 -20.64 97.63
CA LYS A 530 27.58 -20.87 97.51
C LYS A 530 26.98 -21.26 98.85
N ASN A 531 27.62 -22.15 99.60
CA ASN A 531 27.16 -22.54 100.93
C ASN A 531 27.23 -21.34 101.90
N GLN A 532 28.27 -20.52 101.81
CA GLN A 532 28.36 -19.27 102.57
C GLN A 532 27.26 -18.27 102.18
N LEU A 533 26.98 -18.11 100.88
CA LEU A 533 25.90 -17.24 100.39
C LEU A 533 24.53 -17.74 100.83
N GLU A 534 24.30 -19.05 100.81
CA GLU A 534 23.03 -19.65 101.23
C GLU A 534 22.84 -19.54 102.75
N SER A 535 23.91 -19.74 103.54
CA SER A 535 23.92 -19.45 104.99
C SER A 535 23.57 -17.98 105.24
N LEU A 536 24.22 -17.04 104.55
CA LEU A 536 23.95 -15.61 104.69
C LEU A 536 22.53 -15.24 104.24
N ARG A 537 21.97 -15.91 103.24
CA ARG A 537 20.57 -15.73 102.83
C ARG A 537 19.60 -16.22 103.89
N GLN A 538 19.92 -17.35 104.53
CA GLN A 538 19.12 -17.92 105.58
C GLN A 538 19.17 -17.04 106.83
N ASP A 539 20.35 -16.53 107.18
CA ASP A 539 20.52 -15.51 108.21
C ASP A 539 19.74 -14.24 107.85
N ASN A 540 19.89 -13.71 106.63
CA ASN A 540 19.14 -12.51 106.21
C ASN A 540 17.61 -12.74 106.24
N SER A 541 17.13 -13.95 105.94
CA SER A 541 15.72 -14.31 106.09
C SER A 541 15.26 -14.31 107.56
N ILE A 542 16.11 -14.77 108.47
CA ILE A 542 15.88 -14.68 109.91
C ILE A 542 15.86 -13.20 110.35
N TRP A 543 16.86 -12.41 109.96
CA TRP A 543 16.94 -10.97 110.25
C TRP A 543 15.74 -10.20 109.70
N LEU A 544 15.25 -10.53 108.50
CA LEU A 544 14.07 -9.88 107.93
C LEU A 544 12.80 -10.23 108.71
N LYS A 545 12.65 -11.50 109.15
CA LYS A 545 11.53 -11.90 110.01
C LYS A 545 11.59 -11.24 111.38
N GLU A 546 12.78 -11.18 111.99
CA GLU A 546 12.98 -10.47 113.26
C GLU A 546 12.69 -8.97 113.10
N ARG A 547 13.17 -8.35 112.02
CA ARG A 547 12.86 -6.95 111.70
C ARG A 547 11.35 -6.75 111.57
N ASP A 548 10.64 -7.61 110.86
CA ASP A 548 9.20 -7.49 110.67
C ASP A 548 8.45 -7.67 112.01
N TYR A 549 8.89 -8.60 112.87
CA TYR A 549 8.39 -8.76 114.24
C TYR A 549 8.61 -7.49 115.08
N VAL A 550 9.82 -6.91 115.01
CA VAL A 550 10.16 -5.66 115.71
C VAL A 550 9.37 -4.47 115.15
N ILE A 551 9.06 -4.44 113.86
CA ILE A 551 8.21 -3.41 113.26
C ILE A 551 6.76 -3.57 113.73
N GLU A 552 6.20 -4.79 113.79
CA GLU A 552 4.86 -5.03 114.34
C GLU A 552 4.78 -4.65 115.82
N ASP A 553 5.77 -5.05 116.61
CA ASP A 553 5.90 -4.64 118.02
C ASP A 553 6.04 -3.12 118.13
N TYR A 554 6.87 -2.48 117.30
CA TYR A 554 7.00 -1.03 117.28
C TYR A 554 5.68 -0.34 116.92
N GLU A 555 4.92 -0.81 115.94
CA GLU A 555 3.61 -0.25 115.61
C GLU A 555 2.58 -0.47 116.73
N SER A 556 2.62 -1.63 117.39
CA SER A 556 1.79 -1.95 118.57
C SER A 556 2.13 -1.05 119.75
N PHE A 557 3.42 -0.91 120.07
CA PHE A 557 3.93 0.00 121.08
C PHE A 557 3.63 1.45 120.73
N LYS A 558 3.76 1.85 119.46
CA LYS A 558 3.44 3.21 119.01
C LYS A 558 1.95 3.51 119.19
N LYS A 559 1.04 2.59 118.83
CA LYS A 559 -0.40 2.73 119.12
C LYS A 559 -0.67 2.84 120.61
N THR A 560 0.02 2.03 121.42
CA THR A 560 -0.10 2.06 122.88
C THR A 560 0.45 3.37 123.46
N ILE A 561 1.58 3.85 122.95
CA ILE A 561 2.19 5.13 123.33
C ILE A 561 1.30 6.28 122.91
N ASP A 562 0.74 6.30 121.71
CA ASP A 562 -0.17 7.35 121.24
C ASP A 562 -1.45 7.37 122.11
N PHE A 563 -1.99 6.20 122.48
CA PHE A 563 -3.09 6.09 123.44
C PHE A 563 -2.71 6.63 124.83
N LEU A 564 -1.57 6.19 125.37
CA LEU A 564 -1.07 6.62 126.68
C LEU A 564 -0.64 8.09 126.68
N GLN A 565 -0.21 8.65 125.55
CA GLN A 565 0.07 10.08 125.39
C GLN A 565 -1.22 10.88 125.40
N GLY A 566 -2.28 10.38 124.73
CA GLY A 566 -3.62 10.97 124.84
C GLY A 566 -4.14 11.00 126.28
N ASP A 567 -3.96 9.90 127.03
CA ASP A 567 -4.33 9.87 128.44
C ASP A 567 -3.40 10.69 129.33
N ARG A 568 -2.08 10.65 129.09
CA ARG A 568 -1.09 11.51 129.76
C ARG A 568 -1.45 12.97 129.58
N ASP A 569 -1.81 13.41 128.38
CA ASP A 569 -2.13 14.81 128.11
C ASP A 569 -3.43 15.22 128.80
N LYS A 570 -4.43 14.33 128.89
CA LYS A 570 -5.61 14.52 129.75
C LYS A 570 -5.25 14.62 131.23
N PHE A 571 -4.38 13.74 131.73
CA PHE A 571 -3.93 13.76 133.12
C PHE A 571 -3.04 14.97 133.41
N ARG A 572 -2.21 15.39 132.47
CA ARG A 572 -1.36 16.58 132.56
C ARG A 572 -2.19 17.84 132.58
N ALA A 573 -3.24 17.95 131.76
CA ALA A 573 -4.17 19.07 131.85
C ALA A 573 -4.87 19.13 133.23
N LYS A 574 -5.24 17.97 133.81
CA LYS A 574 -5.77 17.91 135.18
C LYS A 574 -4.71 18.29 136.23
N LEU A 575 -3.48 17.81 136.08
CA LEU A 575 -2.37 18.06 136.99
C LEU A 575 -1.89 19.51 136.92
N ASP A 576 -1.82 20.13 135.74
CA ASP A 576 -1.50 21.55 135.57
C ASP A 576 -2.58 22.42 136.23
N GLY A 577 -3.85 22.01 136.17
CA GLY A 577 -4.91 22.61 136.99
C GLY A 577 -4.65 22.48 138.50
N LEU A 578 -4.21 21.29 138.96
CA LEU A 578 -3.89 21.03 140.36
C LEU A 578 -2.62 21.78 140.84
N VAL A 579 -1.58 21.84 140.01
CA VAL A 579 -0.34 22.57 140.26
C VAL A 579 -0.58 24.07 140.25
N GLY A 580 -1.47 24.56 139.38
CA GLY A 580 -1.96 25.94 139.43
C GLY A 580 -2.58 26.27 140.80
N PHE A 581 -3.44 25.38 141.30
CA PHE A 581 -4.02 25.51 142.64
C PHE A 581 -2.96 25.43 143.76
N CYS A 582 -2.05 24.47 143.72
CA CYS A 582 -1.00 24.31 144.73
C CYS A 582 0.02 25.45 144.73
N ASN A 583 0.41 25.98 143.57
CA ASN A 583 1.32 27.13 143.49
C ASN A 583 0.67 28.40 144.03
N TRP A 584 -0.64 28.60 143.80
CA TRP A 584 -1.41 29.65 144.45
C TRP A 584 -1.41 29.46 145.98
N ALA A 585 -1.64 28.24 146.47
CA ALA A 585 -1.61 27.93 147.89
C ALA A 585 -0.21 28.05 148.54
N ALA A 586 0.88 27.84 147.79
CA ALA A 586 2.24 27.87 148.32
C ALA A 586 2.93 29.24 148.17
N LYS A 587 2.56 30.05 147.19
CA LYS A 587 3.12 31.41 147.01
C LYS A 587 2.23 32.46 147.64
N ASP A 588 0.97 32.56 147.23
CA ASP A 588 0.07 33.65 147.66
C ASP A 588 -0.39 33.49 149.10
N LEU A 589 -0.68 32.26 149.53
CA LEU A 589 -1.22 32.01 150.87
C LEU A 589 -0.20 32.34 151.98
N PRO A 590 1.11 32.01 151.89
CA PRO A 590 2.04 32.27 152.98
C PRO A 590 2.40 33.74 153.17
N TRP A 591 2.48 34.58 152.14
CA TRP A 591 2.67 36.00 152.38
C TRP A 591 1.40 36.64 152.92
N ARG A 592 0.20 36.22 152.47
CA ARG A 592 -1.07 36.68 153.06
C ARG A 592 -1.16 36.28 154.52
N LEU A 593 -0.66 35.10 154.89
CA LEU A 593 -0.53 34.68 156.29
C LEU A 593 0.59 35.40 157.04
N ARG A 594 1.65 35.86 156.38
CA ARG A 594 2.73 36.63 157.00
C ARG A 594 2.29 38.07 157.31
N ASP A 595 1.64 38.73 156.35
CA ASP A 595 0.96 40.02 156.56
C ASP A 595 -0.01 39.91 157.74
N ALA A 596 -0.85 38.87 157.73
CA ALA A 596 -1.77 38.61 158.82
C ALA A 596 -1.09 38.25 160.17
N VAL A 597 0.21 37.91 160.19
CA VAL A 597 0.98 37.63 161.41
C VAL A 597 1.77 38.85 161.88
N GLU A 598 2.32 39.67 160.98
CA GLU A 598 3.01 40.92 161.34
C GLU A 598 2.06 41.95 161.93
N GLU A 599 0.78 41.92 161.55
CA GLU A 599 -0.24 42.79 162.14
C GLU A 599 -0.75 42.31 163.53
N LEU A 600 -0.34 41.12 164.01
CA LEU A 600 -0.75 40.61 165.34
C LEU A 600 0.08 41.24 166.46
N LYS A 601 -0.59 41.97 167.37
CA LYS A 601 0.01 42.57 168.59
C LYS A 601 -0.30 41.73 169.82
N GLU A 602 0.75 41.23 170.50
CA GLU A 602 0.67 40.22 171.58
C GLU A 602 -0.17 40.65 172.79
N ASP A 603 -0.25 41.94 173.08
CA ASP A 603 -1.01 42.42 174.24
C ASP A 603 -2.50 42.65 173.95
N SER A 604 -2.90 42.72 172.67
CA SER A 604 -4.27 43.10 172.29
C SER A 604 -5.04 42.05 171.52
N THR A 605 -4.39 40.97 171.06
CA THR A 605 -5.05 40.07 170.13
C THR A 605 -5.83 38.96 170.87
N PRO A 606 -7.12 38.75 170.54
CA PRO A 606 -7.92 37.69 171.12
C PRO A 606 -7.32 36.29 170.91
N PRO A 607 -7.28 35.44 171.96
CA PRO A 607 -6.71 34.09 171.88
C PRO A 607 -7.31 33.21 170.77
N ALA A 608 -8.58 33.42 170.39
CA ALA A 608 -9.24 32.66 169.32
C ALA A 608 -8.72 33.00 167.91
N ILE A 609 -8.41 34.27 167.63
CA ILE A 609 -7.86 34.70 166.33
C ILE A 609 -6.40 34.30 166.24
N ILE A 610 -5.64 34.50 167.32
CA ILE A 610 -4.28 33.97 167.46
C ILE A 610 -4.31 32.45 167.20
N ASN A 611 -5.23 31.70 167.82
CA ASN A 611 -5.36 30.26 167.61
C ASN A 611 -5.75 29.87 166.18
N PHE A 612 -6.62 30.62 165.49
CA PHE A 612 -6.96 30.34 164.09
C PHE A 612 -5.79 30.59 163.15
N VAL A 613 -5.09 31.73 163.30
CA VAL A 613 -3.88 32.01 162.51
C VAL A 613 -2.79 30.98 162.84
N LEU A 614 -2.64 30.57 164.10
CA LEU A 614 -1.75 29.48 164.50
C LEU A 614 -2.21 28.11 163.96
N LEU A 615 -3.51 27.86 163.82
CA LEU A 615 -4.06 26.65 163.21
C LEU A 615 -3.80 26.62 161.70
N CYS A 616 -4.04 27.74 161.00
CA CYS A 616 -3.70 27.89 159.58
C CYS A 616 -2.18 27.79 159.38
N LYS A 617 -1.38 28.44 160.23
CA LYS A 617 0.08 28.31 160.25
C LYS A 617 0.51 26.87 160.55
N GLY A 618 -0.20 26.16 161.42
CA GLY A 618 0.01 24.75 161.74
C GLY A 618 -0.37 23.80 160.62
N LEU A 619 -1.46 24.09 159.89
CA LEU A 619 -1.87 23.35 158.70
C LEU A 619 -0.93 23.61 157.52
N LEU A 620 -0.48 24.86 157.33
CA LEU A 620 0.47 25.24 156.28
C LEU A 620 1.86 24.72 156.61
N LYS A 621 2.25 24.69 157.88
CA LYS A 621 3.46 24.01 158.35
C LYS A 621 3.37 22.50 158.10
N ARG A 622 2.25 21.84 158.45
CA ARG A 622 2.04 20.42 158.12
C ARG A 622 2.05 20.16 156.62
N PHE A 623 1.41 21.01 155.83
CA PHE A 623 1.38 20.89 154.37
C PHE A 623 2.78 21.09 153.77
N ASN A 624 3.57 22.04 154.27
CA ASN A 624 4.96 22.25 153.88
C ASN A 624 5.90 21.16 154.40
N GLU A 625 5.68 20.63 155.60
CA GLU A 625 6.43 19.48 156.14
C GLU A 625 6.14 18.22 155.31
N GLU A 626 4.88 17.98 154.92
CA GLU A 626 4.51 16.90 153.98
C GLU A 626 5.06 17.16 152.57
N LEU A 627 5.10 18.41 152.10
CA LEU A 627 5.75 18.79 150.83
C LEU A 627 7.26 18.59 150.88
N GLU A 628 7.93 18.95 151.97
CA GLU A 628 9.35 18.72 152.19
C GLU A 628 9.66 17.23 152.37
N GLU A 629 8.80 16.45 153.03
CA GLU A 629 8.92 14.98 153.06
C GLU A 629 8.78 14.38 151.65
N LEU A 630 7.85 14.89 150.84
CA LEU A 630 7.69 14.47 149.44
C LEU A 630 8.85 14.95 148.55
N GLN A 631 9.42 16.13 148.80
CA GLN A 631 10.59 16.67 148.08
C GLN A 631 11.90 16.00 148.51
N ALA A 632 12.04 15.58 149.76
CA ALA A 632 13.16 14.75 150.22
C ALA A 632 13.08 13.32 149.66
N ARG A 633 11.87 12.86 149.29
CA ARG A 633 11.64 11.59 148.59
C ARG A 633 11.72 11.69 147.06
N LYS A 634 12.09 12.86 146.50
CA LYS A 634 12.31 13.02 145.06
C LYS A 634 13.63 12.33 144.67
N PRO A 635 13.60 11.24 143.88
CA PRO A 635 14.80 10.56 143.42
C PRO A 635 15.47 11.37 142.30
N ALA A 636 16.80 11.43 142.31
CA ALA A 636 17.61 12.06 141.28
C ALA A 636 17.56 11.22 139.98
N VAL A 637 16.69 11.59 139.04
CA VAL A 637 16.81 11.37 137.59
C VAL A 637 16.02 12.45 136.86
#